data_AF-A0A1C6AZF0-F1
#
_entry.id   AF-A0A1C6AZF0-F1
#
_cell.length_a   1.000
_cell.length_b   1.000
_cell.length_c   1.000
_cell.angle_alpha   90.00
_cell.angle_beta   90.00
_cell.angle_gamma   90.00
#
_symmetry.space_group_name_H-M   'P 1'
#
loop_
_entity.id
_entity.type
_entity.pdbx_description
1 polymer ?
#
loop_
_entity_poly.entity_id
_entity_poly.type
_entity_poly.pdbx_seq_one_letter_code
_entity_poly.pdbx_strand_id
1 'polypeptide(L)'
;MTDFWSFLLQTLTASGAAAALLLIKALFRDKLSPRWQCGVWALLGLTLLLPAGRGGRYVLFNCPLLVETAKTAFTGDYDLIRVTAPIPLPGRLGGPQGVFDALYLLYMAGVVALLAGYALAYLRLRLALRRGTPADDAPLRRVAERYDLPVCRAVEVEGLSSAFVCGFFAPVLALPAGRETDEKVLLHELLHRTYGDVGWGLLVCLFRCVHWCNPLLWYAFDQVQNDLEALCDQRVLERLEGEDRRDYGRILLSMADEKYARAPGTSSMANGGQNIKRRIASIARFKRYPAGMALASVCVAVILALPLALGTTQTLAKADGLGHSDQEAFLTAMASARLTRCTTPAGALDAYGKAVLDYNGIYRALCAPLEQHPALAAEMEAAASGPDHWVHERWESGLPGYPNVQAGYYIYNLTPAGKGAYTALMVFPLQRVYGVEDAYSEESNWLWTAVQTVRVWASEAGWVVEPAEDFRQVKCQSIGRGHEDGLTWGDEALPPAVVYTAETELYRLELRYQTVHMVDNATKTEDSMSWFSGPAFFFDTKPKPRAVFSEARQGDSFTGTFLGSEEELGSIHTVRWSAAPMDAAGHHPDLGYAALGNSGGSSSSGAFWGCKQPGGLEEPWDGSLFSGGGSGLDGDPNEAPVYPAAYRLELSINGETETLTLTPREGGAA
;
A
#
# COMPACT_ATOMS: atom_id res chain seq x y z
N MET A 1 -5.01 -17.77 -8.27
CA MET A 1 -5.83 -17.10 -9.29
C MET A 1 -7.13 -17.84 -9.30
N THR A 2 -8.26 -17.17 -9.12
CA THR A 2 -9.58 -17.80 -8.96
C THR A 2 -10.58 -17.38 -10.04
N ASP A 3 -10.19 -16.41 -10.87
CA ASP A 3 -10.99 -15.81 -11.94
C ASP A 3 -10.07 -15.34 -13.07
N PHE A 4 -10.68 -14.87 -14.16
CA PHE A 4 -9.95 -14.40 -15.34
C PHE A 4 -9.06 -13.18 -15.05
N TRP A 5 -9.54 -12.22 -14.25
CA TRP A 5 -8.84 -10.96 -13.98
C TRP A 5 -7.59 -11.15 -13.13
N SER A 6 -7.66 -12.01 -12.11
CA SER A 6 -6.51 -12.42 -11.30
C SER A 6 -5.48 -13.20 -12.12
N PHE A 7 -5.93 -14.03 -13.07
CA PHE A 7 -5.04 -14.66 -14.05
C PHE A 7 -4.34 -13.63 -14.95
N LEU A 8 -5.11 -12.70 -15.51
CA LEU A 8 -4.60 -11.66 -16.38
C LEU A 8 -3.57 -10.78 -15.66
N LEU A 9 -3.85 -10.39 -14.40
CA LEU A 9 -2.93 -9.63 -13.58
C LEU A 9 -1.62 -10.39 -13.30
N GLN A 10 -1.71 -11.68 -12.95
CA GLN A 10 -0.51 -12.50 -12.70
C GLN A 10 0.34 -12.65 -13.97
N THR A 11 -0.28 -12.96 -15.11
CA THR A 11 0.44 -13.21 -16.36
C THR A 11 1.07 -11.94 -16.92
N LEU A 12 0.41 -10.78 -16.81
CA LEU A 12 0.96 -9.48 -17.22
C LEU A 12 2.11 -9.04 -16.31
N THR A 13 1.98 -9.26 -15.00
CA THR A 13 3.08 -8.97 -14.04
C THR A 13 4.32 -9.79 -14.37
N ALA A 14 4.15 -11.10 -14.62
CA ALA A 14 5.23 -11.98 -15.03
C ALA A 14 5.82 -11.60 -16.40
N SER A 15 4.99 -11.19 -17.37
CA SER A 15 5.43 -10.65 -18.66
C SER A 15 6.29 -9.40 -18.51
N GLY A 16 5.89 -8.45 -17.67
CA GLY A 16 6.64 -7.23 -17.40
C GLY A 16 8.03 -7.53 -16.83
N ALA A 17 8.11 -8.45 -15.87
CA ALA A 17 9.38 -8.94 -15.34
C ALA A 17 10.22 -9.63 -16.42
N ALA A 18 9.64 -10.55 -17.21
CA ALA A 18 10.34 -11.25 -18.28
C ALA A 18 10.90 -10.28 -19.35
N ALA A 19 10.12 -9.28 -19.77
CA ALA A 19 10.54 -8.27 -20.73
C ALA A 19 11.76 -7.48 -20.21
N ALA A 20 11.72 -7.05 -18.96
CA ALA A 20 12.82 -6.32 -18.34
C ALA A 20 14.09 -7.18 -18.25
N LEU A 21 13.97 -8.43 -17.80
CA LEU A 21 15.10 -9.36 -17.72
C LEU A 21 15.70 -9.66 -19.10
N LEU A 22 14.86 -9.82 -20.13
CA LEU A 22 15.31 -9.98 -21.51
C LEU A 22 16.05 -8.74 -22.02
N LEU A 23 15.56 -7.53 -21.74
CA LEU A 23 16.23 -6.28 -22.12
C LEU A 23 17.61 -6.16 -21.45
N ILE A 24 17.69 -6.45 -20.15
CA ILE A 24 18.97 -6.46 -19.41
C ILE A 24 19.93 -7.46 -20.02
N LYS A 25 19.47 -8.69 -20.28
CA LYS A 25 20.31 -9.72 -20.88
C LYS A 25 20.77 -9.34 -22.30
N ALA A 26 19.95 -8.61 -23.06
CA ALA A 26 20.36 -8.07 -24.35
C ALA A 26 21.45 -7.00 -24.21
N LEU A 27 21.29 -6.05 -23.28
CA LEU A 27 22.26 -4.96 -23.03
C LEU A 27 23.60 -5.46 -22.47
N PHE A 28 23.58 -6.52 -21.65
CA PHE A 28 24.76 -7.04 -20.95
C PHE A 28 25.21 -8.41 -21.48
N ARG A 29 24.76 -8.81 -22.67
CA ARG A 29 25.05 -10.15 -23.25
C ARG A 29 26.54 -10.49 -23.29
N ASP A 30 27.37 -9.50 -23.54
CA ASP A 30 28.83 -9.67 -23.66
C ASP A 30 29.56 -9.61 -22.31
N LYS A 31 28.86 -9.19 -21.25
CA LYS A 31 29.43 -8.95 -19.91
C LYS A 31 29.01 -10.00 -18.88
N LEU A 32 27.90 -10.71 -19.12
CA LEU A 32 27.38 -11.75 -18.23
C LEU A 32 27.94 -13.12 -18.59
N SER A 33 28.55 -13.81 -17.62
CA SER A 33 28.92 -15.22 -17.77
C SER A 33 27.67 -16.11 -17.81
N PRO A 34 27.74 -17.33 -18.38
CA PRO A 34 26.59 -18.25 -18.41
C PRO A 34 25.97 -18.52 -17.02
N ARG A 35 26.80 -18.61 -15.97
CA ARG A 35 26.35 -18.67 -14.56
C ARG A 35 25.44 -17.51 -14.18
N TRP A 36 25.83 -16.28 -14.51
CA TRP A 36 25.01 -15.09 -14.24
C TRP A 36 23.79 -15.01 -15.15
N GLN A 37 23.91 -15.41 -16.42
CA GLN A 37 22.76 -15.46 -17.33
C GLN A 37 21.68 -16.39 -16.78
N CYS A 38 22.05 -17.56 -16.26
CA CYS A 38 21.12 -18.47 -15.60
C CYS A 38 20.61 -17.90 -14.26
N GLY A 39 21.49 -17.31 -13.43
CA GLY A 39 21.12 -16.76 -12.13
C GLY A 39 20.07 -15.64 -12.18
N VAL A 40 20.11 -14.79 -13.21
CA VAL A 40 19.12 -13.72 -13.42
C VAL A 40 17.70 -14.27 -13.61
N TRP A 41 17.54 -15.47 -14.18
CA TRP A 41 16.22 -16.08 -14.34
C TRP A 41 15.58 -16.53 -13.02
N ALA A 42 16.36 -16.66 -11.94
CA ALA A 42 15.79 -16.91 -10.61
C ALA A 42 14.83 -15.79 -10.18
N LEU A 43 15.05 -14.54 -10.62
CA LEU A 43 14.14 -13.41 -10.39
C LEU A 43 12.78 -13.61 -11.09
N LEU A 44 12.79 -14.15 -12.31
CA LEU A 44 11.55 -14.50 -13.01
C LEU A 44 10.82 -15.63 -12.29
N GLY A 45 11.57 -16.66 -11.86
CA GLY A 45 11.01 -17.77 -11.08
C GLY A 45 10.35 -17.29 -9.79
N LEU A 46 11.01 -16.39 -9.05
CA LEU A 46 10.44 -15.78 -7.85
C LEU A 46 9.16 -14.98 -8.16
N THR A 47 9.16 -14.19 -9.24
CA THR A 47 7.99 -13.41 -9.68
C THR A 47 6.81 -14.32 -10.04
N LEU A 48 7.08 -15.46 -10.68
CA LEU A 48 6.07 -16.44 -11.04
C LEU A 48 5.52 -17.21 -9.84
N LEU A 49 6.27 -17.31 -8.74
CA LEU A 49 5.86 -17.98 -7.50
C LEU A 49 5.18 -17.05 -6.49
N LEU A 50 5.34 -15.74 -6.64
CA LEU A 50 4.68 -14.76 -5.79
C LEU A 50 3.35 -14.31 -6.42
N PRO A 51 2.26 -14.22 -5.62
CA PRO A 51 1.02 -13.65 -6.11
C PRO A 51 1.21 -12.16 -6.47
N ALA A 52 0.79 -11.78 -7.68
CA ALA A 52 0.88 -10.41 -8.15
C ALA A 52 0.04 -9.46 -7.28
N GLY A 53 0.58 -8.26 -7.04
CA GLY A 53 -0.06 -7.22 -6.22
C GLY A 53 0.02 -7.46 -4.71
N ARG A 54 0.64 -8.56 -4.24
CA ARG A 54 0.81 -8.81 -2.80
C ARG A 54 1.59 -7.66 -2.14
N GLY A 55 0.95 -6.96 -1.20
CA GLY A 55 1.53 -5.80 -0.50
C GLY A 55 1.49 -4.49 -1.29
N GLY A 56 0.69 -4.39 -2.36
CA GLY A 56 0.60 -3.17 -3.19
C GLY A 56 1.80 -2.95 -4.11
N ARG A 57 2.60 -4.01 -4.32
CA ARG A 57 3.91 -4.00 -4.97
C ARG A 57 3.80 -4.46 -6.42
N TYR A 58 4.32 -3.67 -7.35
CA TYR A 58 4.47 -4.04 -8.75
C TYR A 58 5.89 -3.73 -9.25
N VAL A 59 6.24 -4.39 -10.34
CA VAL A 59 7.63 -4.56 -10.77
C VAL A 59 8.18 -3.34 -11.49
N LEU A 60 7.46 -2.88 -12.52
CA LEU A 60 7.90 -1.84 -13.46
C LEU A 60 6.71 -1.16 -14.15
N PHE A 61 5.76 -1.96 -14.63
CA PHE A 61 4.53 -1.46 -15.24
C PHE A 61 3.39 -1.53 -14.24
N ASN A 62 2.56 -0.50 -14.25
CA ASN A 62 1.35 -0.42 -13.45
C ASN A 62 0.23 -1.31 -14.02
N CYS A 63 0.49 -2.61 -14.12
CA CYS A 63 -0.49 -3.59 -14.54
C CYS A 63 -1.72 -3.64 -13.62
N PRO A 64 -1.61 -3.49 -12.28
CA PRO A 64 -2.79 -3.42 -11.43
C PRO A 64 -3.77 -2.33 -11.88
N LEU A 65 -3.31 -1.10 -12.12
CA LEU A 65 -4.18 -0.01 -12.56
C LEU A 65 -4.87 -0.34 -13.88
N LEU A 66 -4.11 -0.79 -14.90
CA LEU A 66 -4.68 -1.11 -16.20
C LEU A 66 -5.72 -2.23 -16.14
N VAL A 67 -5.45 -3.28 -15.38
CA VAL A 67 -6.34 -4.44 -15.28
C VAL A 67 -7.58 -4.10 -14.44
N GLU A 68 -7.45 -3.30 -13.38
CA GLU A 68 -8.58 -2.80 -12.59
C GLU A 68 -9.47 -1.86 -13.41
N THR A 69 -8.89 -0.92 -14.17
CA THR A 69 -9.63 -0.06 -15.09
C THR A 69 -10.39 -0.90 -16.11
N ALA A 70 -9.72 -1.87 -16.75
CA ALA A 70 -10.34 -2.73 -17.74
C ALA A 70 -11.46 -3.59 -17.13
N LYS A 71 -11.22 -4.20 -15.95
CA LYS A 71 -12.25 -4.96 -15.23
C LYS A 71 -13.50 -4.11 -15.03
N THR A 72 -13.32 -2.91 -14.48
CA THR A 72 -14.43 -1.99 -14.21
C THR A 72 -15.16 -1.62 -15.50
N ALA A 73 -14.42 -1.30 -16.57
CA ALA A 73 -15.00 -0.94 -17.86
C ALA A 73 -15.85 -2.06 -18.48
N PHE A 74 -15.45 -3.32 -18.33
CA PHE A 74 -16.15 -4.46 -18.94
C PHE A 74 -17.23 -5.11 -18.06
N THR A 75 -17.12 -4.97 -16.74
CA THR A 75 -18.00 -5.68 -15.79
C THR A 75 -18.86 -4.75 -14.94
N GLY A 76 -18.51 -3.46 -14.84
CA GLY A 76 -19.10 -2.53 -13.88
C GLY A 76 -18.77 -2.87 -12.42
N ASP A 77 -17.88 -3.82 -12.18
CA ASP A 77 -17.50 -4.29 -10.85
C ASP A 77 -16.31 -3.48 -10.30
N TYR A 78 -16.48 -2.96 -9.09
CA TYR A 78 -15.52 -2.14 -8.36
C TYR A 78 -14.75 -2.95 -7.30
N ASP A 79 -14.97 -4.26 -7.17
CA ASP A 79 -14.21 -5.11 -6.26
C ASP A 79 -12.73 -5.20 -6.67
N LEU A 80 -11.84 -5.22 -5.69
CA LEU A 80 -10.41 -5.37 -5.92
C LEU A 80 -10.04 -6.76 -6.42
N ILE A 81 -9.22 -6.82 -7.46
CA ILE A 81 -8.63 -8.05 -7.97
C ILE A 81 -7.59 -8.55 -6.97
N ARG A 82 -7.84 -9.74 -6.40
CA ARG A 82 -6.90 -10.38 -5.48
C ARG A 82 -6.31 -11.64 -6.09
N VAL A 83 -4.99 -11.63 -6.28
CA VAL A 83 -4.26 -12.86 -6.59
C VAL A 83 -3.92 -13.57 -5.30
N THR A 84 -4.71 -14.58 -4.94
CA THR A 84 -4.50 -15.39 -3.72
C THR A 84 -3.34 -16.37 -3.84
N ALA A 85 -3.21 -16.97 -5.01
CA ALA A 85 -2.15 -17.93 -5.36
C ALA A 85 -1.66 -17.65 -6.79
N PRO A 86 -0.38 -17.91 -7.12
CA PRO A 86 0.15 -17.75 -8.48
C PRO A 86 -0.30 -18.87 -9.44
N ILE A 87 -0.89 -19.93 -8.90
CA ILE A 87 -1.45 -21.06 -9.65
C ILE A 87 -2.96 -20.89 -9.82
N PRO A 88 -3.52 -21.47 -10.88
CA PRO A 88 -4.95 -21.39 -11.10
C PRO A 88 -5.65 -22.40 -10.19
N LEU A 89 -6.65 -21.92 -9.46
CA LEU A 89 -7.44 -22.71 -8.52
C LEU A 89 -8.86 -22.85 -9.07
N PRO A 90 -9.53 -24.00 -8.86
CA PRO A 90 -10.95 -24.09 -9.15
C PRO A 90 -11.66 -23.03 -8.31
N GLY A 91 -12.25 -22.03 -8.97
CA GLY A 91 -12.98 -20.93 -8.35
C GLY A 91 -14.29 -21.41 -7.72
N ARG A 92 -15.33 -20.58 -7.73
CA ARG A 92 -16.68 -21.02 -7.35
C ARG A 92 -17.08 -22.19 -8.27
N LEU A 93 -17.32 -23.38 -7.70
CA LEU A 93 -17.68 -24.63 -8.38
C LEU A 93 -19.08 -24.60 -9.08
N GLY A 94 -19.60 -23.42 -9.40
CA GLY A 94 -20.82 -23.23 -10.19
C GLY A 94 -20.54 -23.16 -11.69
N GLY A 95 -21.59 -23.30 -12.51
CA GLY A 95 -21.49 -23.03 -13.95
C GLY A 95 -21.14 -21.56 -14.25
N PRO A 96 -20.62 -21.24 -15.45
CA PRO A 96 -20.23 -19.88 -15.79
C PRO A 96 -21.44 -18.94 -15.74
N GLN A 97 -21.33 -17.85 -14.98
CA GLN A 97 -22.39 -16.84 -14.88
C GLN A 97 -22.17 -15.69 -15.88
N GLY A 98 -20.91 -15.49 -16.33
CA GLY A 98 -20.57 -14.51 -17.37
C GLY A 98 -19.50 -14.98 -18.36
N VAL A 99 -19.22 -14.13 -19.35
CA VAL A 99 -18.21 -14.39 -20.39
C VAL A 99 -16.81 -14.59 -19.79
N PHE A 100 -16.45 -13.80 -18.78
CA PHE A 100 -15.15 -13.91 -18.12
C PHE A 100 -14.99 -15.22 -17.32
N ASP A 101 -16.07 -15.76 -16.76
CA ASP A 101 -16.05 -17.09 -16.12
C ASP A 101 -15.82 -18.18 -17.18
N ALA A 102 -16.50 -18.09 -18.32
CA ALA A 102 -16.31 -19.02 -19.43
C ALA A 102 -14.88 -18.95 -19.98
N LEU A 103 -14.29 -17.75 -20.10
CA LEU A 103 -12.89 -17.57 -20.49
C LEU A 103 -11.93 -18.18 -19.45
N TYR A 104 -12.23 -18.05 -18.16
CA TYR A 104 -11.42 -18.66 -17.11
C TYR A 104 -11.51 -20.20 -17.13
N LEU A 105 -12.70 -20.77 -17.37
CA LEU A 105 -12.87 -22.22 -17.54
C LEU A 105 -12.14 -22.74 -18.79
N LEU A 106 -12.20 -22.00 -19.90
CA LEU A 106 -11.43 -22.32 -21.11
C LEU A 106 -9.93 -22.31 -20.84
N TYR A 107 -9.45 -21.28 -20.13
CA TYR A 107 -8.06 -21.19 -19.68
C TYR A 107 -7.67 -22.41 -18.84
N MET A 108 -8.48 -22.78 -17.85
CA MET A 108 -8.28 -23.95 -16.99
C MET A 108 -8.24 -25.27 -17.79
N ALA A 109 -9.15 -25.43 -18.74
CA ALA A 109 -9.16 -26.58 -19.63
C ALA A 109 -7.85 -26.67 -20.45
N GLY A 110 -7.32 -25.54 -20.92
CA GLY A 110 -6.03 -25.47 -21.59
C GLY A 110 -4.86 -25.89 -20.68
N VAL A 111 -4.84 -25.43 -19.42
CA VAL A 111 -3.83 -25.84 -18.43
C VAL A 111 -3.87 -27.36 -18.21
N VAL A 112 -5.06 -27.92 -17.98
CA VAL A 112 -5.23 -29.37 -17.76
C VAL A 112 -4.87 -30.18 -19.00
N ALA A 113 -5.29 -29.74 -20.19
CA ALA A 113 -4.98 -30.42 -21.44
C ALA A 113 -3.47 -30.48 -21.72
N LEU A 114 -2.75 -29.38 -21.48
CA LEU A 114 -1.30 -29.34 -21.64
C LEU A 114 -0.58 -30.17 -20.57
N LEU A 115 -0.99 -30.08 -19.30
CA LEU A 115 -0.46 -30.93 -18.24
C LEU A 115 -0.64 -32.42 -18.56
N ALA A 116 -1.83 -32.81 -19.02
CA ALA A 116 -2.12 -34.17 -19.44
C ALA A 116 -1.27 -34.58 -20.66
N GLY A 117 -1.09 -33.69 -21.64
CA GLY A 117 -0.22 -33.90 -22.79
C GLY A 117 1.24 -34.12 -22.40
N TYR A 118 1.79 -33.27 -21.53
CA TYR A 118 3.15 -33.42 -20.99
C TYR A 118 3.30 -34.68 -20.13
N ALA A 119 2.32 -34.98 -19.28
CA ALA A 119 2.32 -36.20 -18.47
C ALA A 119 2.28 -37.46 -19.35
N LEU A 120 1.44 -37.48 -20.39
CA LEU A 120 1.36 -38.58 -21.34
C LEU A 120 2.67 -38.74 -22.13
N ALA A 121 3.28 -37.64 -22.58
CA ALA A 121 4.57 -37.67 -23.24
C ALA A 121 5.67 -38.22 -22.32
N TYR A 122 5.70 -37.78 -21.07
CA TYR A 122 6.62 -38.27 -20.04
C TYR A 122 6.42 -39.77 -19.75
N LEU A 123 5.16 -40.21 -19.61
CA LEU A 123 4.83 -41.63 -19.41
C LEU A 123 5.23 -42.48 -20.61
N ARG A 124 4.95 -42.02 -21.85
CA ARG A 124 5.38 -42.70 -23.08
C ARG A 124 6.91 -42.82 -23.14
N LEU A 125 7.63 -41.75 -22.81
CA LEU A 125 9.09 -41.76 -22.74
C LEU A 125 9.59 -42.75 -21.68
N ARG A 126 9.01 -42.73 -20.47
CA ARG A 126 9.37 -43.68 -19.40
C ARG A 126 9.07 -45.13 -19.77
N LEU A 127 7.97 -45.40 -20.46
CA LEU A 127 7.62 -46.74 -20.95
C LEU A 127 8.59 -47.19 -22.04
N ALA A 128 9.01 -46.30 -22.95
CA ALA A 128 10.03 -46.59 -23.95
C ALA A 128 11.39 -46.91 -23.29
N LEU A 129 11.81 -46.11 -22.30
CA LEU A 129 13.04 -46.34 -21.53
C LEU A 129 13.00 -47.64 -20.71
N ARG A 130 11.82 -48.13 -20.32
CA ARG A 130 11.68 -49.44 -19.66
C ARG A 130 11.86 -50.62 -20.62
N ARG A 131 11.65 -50.41 -21.92
CA ARG A 131 11.80 -51.43 -22.97
C ARG A 131 13.22 -51.48 -23.53
N GLY A 132 14.04 -50.46 -23.28
CA GLY A 132 15.44 -50.46 -23.71
C GLY A 132 16.29 -51.48 -22.95
N THR A 133 17.40 -51.88 -23.57
CA THR A 133 18.34 -52.85 -23.02
C THR A 133 19.29 -52.18 -22.02
N PRO A 134 19.70 -52.85 -20.93
CA PRO A 134 20.75 -52.33 -20.06
C PRO A 134 22.03 -52.07 -20.88
N ALA A 135 22.59 -50.86 -20.76
CA ALA A 135 23.83 -50.49 -21.44
C ALA A 135 25.05 -51.13 -20.75
N ASP A 136 26.18 -51.22 -21.44
CA ASP A 136 27.45 -51.52 -20.77
C ASP A 136 27.85 -50.35 -19.84
N ASP A 137 27.91 -50.63 -18.54
CA ASP A 137 28.24 -49.64 -17.51
C ASP A 137 29.73 -49.23 -17.52
N ALA A 138 30.62 -49.98 -18.16
CA ALA A 138 32.07 -49.78 -18.03
C ALA A 138 32.57 -48.40 -18.51
N PRO A 139 32.18 -47.87 -19.70
CA PRO A 139 32.56 -46.53 -20.13
C PRO A 139 31.99 -45.44 -19.21
N LEU A 140 30.74 -45.61 -18.77
CA LEU A 140 30.06 -44.66 -17.89
C LEU A 140 30.72 -44.58 -16.52
N ARG A 141 31.08 -45.72 -15.93
CA ARG A 141 31.77 -45.78 -14.62
C ARG A 141 33.15 -45.17 -14.69
N ARG A 142 33.90 -45.38 -15.78
CA ARG A 142 35.21 -44.74 -15.97
C ARG A 142 35.11 -43.21 -15.96
N VAL A 143 34.15 -42.64 -16.68
CA VAL A 143 33.94 -41.18 -16.70
C VAL A 143 33.47 -40.68 -15.34
N ALA A 144 32.55 -41.39 -14.69
CA ALA A 144 32.06 -41.04 -13.37
C ALA A 144 33.15 -41.05 -12.30
N GLU A 145 34.02 -42.07 -12.29
CA GLU A 145 35.18 -42.15 -11.39
C GLU A 145 36.22 -41.07 -11.68
N ARG A 146 36.50 -40.80 -12.96
CA ARG A 146 37.48 -39.79 -13.39
C ARG A 146 37.14 -38.37 -12.92
N TYR A 147 35.84 -38.04 -12.88
CA TYR A 147 35.36 -36.71 -12.54
C TYR A 147 34.61 -36.63 -11.21
N ASP A 148 34.64 -37.70 -10.40
CA ASP A 148 33.96 -37.83 -9.11
C ASP A 148 32.46 -37.47 -9.18
N LEU A 149 31.77 -38.08 -10.15
CA LEU A 149 30.34 -37.87 -10.40
C LEU A 149 29.53 -39.11 -10.03
N PRO A 150 28.29 -38.95 -9.53
CA PRO A 150 27.47 -40.09 -9.19
C PRO A 150 27.04 -40.81 -10.48
N VAL A 151 27.05 -42.15 -10.47
CA VAL A 151 26.57 -43.01 -11.57
C VAL A 151 25.05 -43.18 -11.51
N CYS A 152 24.39 -43.26 -12.67
CA CYS A 152 22.96 -43.55 -12.79
C CYS A 152 22.71 -44.75 -13.70
N ARG A 153 21.50 -45.29 -13.66
CA ARG A 153 21.10 -46.41 -14.51
C ARG A 153 21.17 -45.97 -15.99
N ALA A 154 21.92 -46.69 -16.81
CA ALA A 154 22.01 -46.48 -18.25
C ALA A 154 21.21 -47.52 -19.02
N VAL A 155 20.56 -47.08 -20.10
CA VAL A 155 19.74 -47.90 -20.98
C VAL A 155 20.02 -47.53 -22.43
N GLU A 156 20.34 -48.52 -23.26
CA GLU A 156 20.45 -48.37 -24.71
C GLU A 156 19.08 -48.45 -25.37
N VAL A 157 18.80 -47.52 -26.28
CA VAL A 157 17.54 -47.44 -27.02
C VAL A 157 17.83 -47.29 -28.51
N GLU A 158 17.21 -48.14 -29.31
CA GLU A 158 17.32 -48.10 -30.77
C GLU A 158 16.66 -46.83 -31.35
N GLY A 159 17.33 -46.21 -32.34
CA GLY A 159 16.81 -45.03 -33.05
C GLY A 159 17.02 -43.68 -32.35
N LEU A 160 17.75 -43.63 -31.23
CA LEU A 160 18.18 -42.36 -30.63
C LEU A 160 19.36 -41.76 -31.39
N SER A 161 19.30 -40.44 -31.63
CA SER A 161 20.40 -39.69 -32.26
C SER A 161 21.49 -39.26 -31.26
N SER A 162 21.16 -39.18 -29.97
CA SER A 162 22.08 -38.69 -28.93
C SER A 162 21.69 -39.17 -27.54
N ALA A 163 22.65 -39.14 -26.61
CA ALA A 163 22.42 -39.46 -25.21
C ALA A 163 21.63 -38.35 -24.50
N PHE A 164 20.78 -38.71 -23.54
CA PHE A 164 20.10 -37.74 -22.67
C PHE A 164 19.73 -38.34 -21.31
N VAL A 165 19.72 -37.53 -20.26
CA VAL A 165 19.16 -37.90 -18.95
C VAL A 165 17.67 -37.62 -18.87
N CYS A 166 16.91 -38.60 -18.35
CA CYS A 166 15.49 -38.48 -18.10
C CYS A 166 15.09 -38.91 -16.68
N GLY A 167 14.30 -38.07 -16.02
CA GLY A 167 13.60 -38.39 -14.78
C GLY A 167 14.16 -37.73 -13.53
N PHE A 168 13.26 -37.19 -12.70
CA PHE A 168 13.62 -36.45 -11.49
C PHE A 168 13.98 -37.36 -10.30
N PHE A 169 13.05 -38.22 -9.86
CA PHE A 169 13.28 -39.10 -8.70
C PHE A 169 14.11 -40.36 -9.01
N ALA A 170 14.15 -40.76 -10.27
CA ALA A 170 14.90 -41.92 -10.74
C ALA A 170 15.52 -41.58 -12.10
N PRO A 171 16.67 -40.87 -12.12
CA PRO A 171 17.32 -40.47 -13.35
C PRO A 171 17.82 -41.71 -14.10
N VAL A 172 17.49 -41.79 -15.38
CA VAL A 172 17.94 -42.83 -16.30
C VAL A 172 18.67 -42.14 -17.45
N LEU A 173 19.90 -42.56 -17.72
CA LEU A 173 20.67 -42.13 -18.88
C LEU A 173 20.28 -43.00 -20.09
N ALA A 174 19.72 -42.38 -21.11
CA ALA A 174 19.41 -43.05 -22.36
C ALA A 174 20.59 -42.90 -23.32
N LEU A 175 21.08 -44.00 -23.89
CA LEU A 175 22.20 -44.04 -24.84
C LEU A 175 21.71 -44.54 -26.22
N PRO A 176 22.28 -44.04 -27.33
CA PRO A 176 21.99 -44.56 -28.66
C PRO A 176 22.54 -45.98 -28.83
N ALA A 177 21.66 -46.94 -29.16
CA ALA A 177 22.08 -48.32 -29.39
C ALA A 177 23.01 -48.42 -30.61
N GLY A 178 24.12 -49.17 -30.47
CA GLY A 178 25.05 -49.45 -31.57
C GLY A 178 26.02 -48.33 -31.95
N ARG A 179 26.12 -47.25 -31.15
CA ARG A 179 27.10 -46.18 -31.35
C ARG A 179 27.84 -45.88 -30.04
N GLU A 180 29.17 -45.93 -30.06
CA GLU A 180 29.96 -45.49 -28.90
C GLU A 180 29.72 -44.00 -28.66
N THR A 181 29.33 -43.66 -27.44
CA THR A 181 29.12 -42.28 -27.01
C THR A 181 30.43 -41.73 -26.45
N ASP A 182 30.87 -40.57 -26.95
CA ASP A 182 32.11 -39.93 -26.50
C ASP A 182 32.08 -39.63 -24.99
N GLU A 183 33.21 -39.82 -24.30
CA GLU A 183 33.37 -39.55 -22.87
C GLU A 183 32.92 -38.13 -22.48
N LYS A 184 33.11 -37.16 -23.38
CA LYS A 184 32.76 -35.75 -23.14
C LYS A 184 31.25 -35.52 -23.18
N VAL A 185 30.52 -36.30 -23.99
CA VAL A 185 29.05 -36.29 -24.02
C VAL A 185 28.49 -36.99 -22.78
N LEU A 186 29.12 -38.10 -22.34
CA LEU A 186 28.76 -38.75 -21.07
C LEU A 186 28.99 -37.82 -19.87
N LEU A 187 30.10 -37.08 -19.86
CA LEU A 187 30.38 -36.06 -18.84
C LEU A 187 29.29 -34.97 -18.82
N HIS A 188 28.87 -34.46 -19.98
CA HIS A 188 27.80 -33.47 -20.09
C HIS A 188 26.49 -33.97 -19.44
N GLU A 189 26.06 -35.17 -19.80
CA GLU A 189 24.83 -35.78 -19.28
C GLU A 189 24.91 -36.09 -17.78
N LEU A 190 26.06 -36.58 -17.28
CA LEU A 190 26.27 -36.81 -15.84
C LEU A 190 26.21 -35.50 -15.04
N LEU A 191 26.63 -34.37 -15.61
CA LEU A 191 26.52 -33.06 -14.98
C LEU A 191 25.07 -32.57 -14.91
N HIS A 192 24.26 -32.79 -15.94
CA HIS A 192 22.82 -32.51 -15.88
C HIS A 192 22.14 -33.23 -14.72
N ARG A 193 22.51 -34.50 -14.48
CA ARG A 193 22.04 -35.24 -13.32
C ARG A 193 22.53 -34.63 -12.01
N THR A 194 23.84 -34.37 -11.91
CA THR A 194 24.48 -33.93 -10.65
C THR A 194 23.91 -32.60 -10.16
N TYR A 195 23.60 -31.67 -11.07
CA TYR A 195 23.02 -30.37 -10.74
C TYR A 195 21.49 -30.33 -10.81
N GLY A 196 20.83 -31.46 -11.12
CA GLY A 196 19.38 -31.56 -11.12
C GLY A 196 18.67 -30.77 -12.22
N ASP A 197 19.32 -30.53 -13.36
CA ASP A 197 18.81 -29.68 -14.45
C ASP A 197 17.48 -30.22 -15.02
N VAL A 198 17.23 -31.53 -14.92
CA VAL A 198 15.93 -32.17 -15.25
C VAL A 198 14.78 -31.62 -14.40
N GLY A 199 15.02 -31.31 -13.13
CA GLY A 199 14.02 -30.69 -12.24
C GLY A 199 13.65 -29.28 -12.69
N TRP A 200 14.61 -28.51 -13.17
CA TRP A 200 14.36 -27.19 -13.74
C TRP A 200 13.57 -27.28 -15.05
N GLY A 201 13.87 -28.28 -15.88
CA GLY A 201 13.09 -28.60 -17.07
C GLY A 201 11.62 -28.90 -16.75
N LEU A 202 11.35 -29.66 -15.69
CA LEU A 202 9.98 -29.93 -15.20
C LEU A 202 9.30 -28.64 -14.72
N LEU A 203 10.00 -27.83 -13.92
CA LEU A 203 9.47 -26.56 -13.41
C LEU A 203 9.09 -25.61 -14.56
N VAL A 204 9.95 -25.47 -15.57
CA VAL A 204 9.68 -24.69 -16.78
C VAL A 204 8.46 -25.25 -17.53
N CYS A 205 8.30 -26.57 -17.62
CA CYS A 205 7.11 -27.18 -18.22
C CYS A 205 5.84 -26.82 -17.45
N LEU A 206 5.86 -26.87 -16.12
CA LEU A 206 4.71 -26.46 -15.29
C LEU A 206 4.33 -25.00 -15.54
N PHE A 207 5.31 -24.10 -15.58
CA PHE A 207 5.04 -22.69 -15.89
C PHE A 207 4.52 -22.48 -17.32
N ARG A 208 5.02 -23.24 -18.31
CA ARG A 208 4.46 -23.22 -19.68
C ARG A 208 3.00 -23.67 -19.71
N CYS A 209 2.61 -24.64 -18.89
CA CYS A 209 1.22 -25.06 -18.79
C CYS A 209 0.36 -23.95 -18.17
N VAL A 210 0.80 -23.35 -17.07
CA VAL A 210 0.07 -22.27 -16.38
C VAL A 210 -0.05 -21.02 -17.25
N HIS A 211 0.97 -20.69 -18.03
CA HIS A 211 1.03 -19.50 -18.89
C HIS A 211 0.97 -19.85 -20.38
N TRP A 212 0.18 -20.87 -20.74
CA TRP A 212 0.18 -21.41 -22.09
C TRP A 212 -0.20 -20.41 -23.19
N CYS A 213 -1.05 -19.44 -22.86
CA CYS A 213 -1.51 -18.41 -23.78
C CYS A 213 -0.59 -17.17 -23.81
N ASN A 214 0.56 -17.20 -23.15
CA ASN A 214 1.49 -16.07 -23.06
C ASN A 214 2.76 -16.31 -23.91
N PRO A 215 2.84 -15.78 -25.14
CA PRO A 215 3.97 -16.03 -26.05
C PRO A 215 5.29 -15.45 -25.55
N LEU A 216 5.26 -14.33 -24.81
CA LEU A 216 6.48 -13.72 -24.27
C LEU A 216 7.11 -14.60 -23.19
N LEU A 217 6.29 -15.18 -22.31
CA LEU A 217 6.79 -16.13 -21.31
C LEU A 217 7.32 -17.41 -21.95
N TRP A 218 6.70 -17.89 -23.03
CA TRP A 218 7.24 -19.02 -23.80
C TRP A 218 8.63 -18.73 -24.35
N TYR A 219 8.82 -17.54 -24.96
CA TYR A 219 10.13 -17.11 -25.42
C TYR A 219 11.15 -17.00 -24.26
N ALA A 220 10.74 -16.44 -23.12
CA ALA A 220 11.60 -16.37 -21.94
C ALA A 220 11.98 -17.77 -21.43
N PHE A 221 11.04 -18.71 -21.40
CA PHE A 221 11.29 -20.10 -21.01
C PHE A 221 12.20 -20.84 -21.99
N ASP A 222 12.11 -20.58 -23.29
CA ASP A 222 13.08 -21.09 -24.27
C ASP A 222 14.48 -20.54 -23.96
N GLN A 223 14.59 -19.25 -23.62
CA GLN A 223 15.87 -18.64 -23.25
C GLN A 223 16.42 -19.19 -21.92
N VAL A 224 15.56 -19.50 -20.94
CA VAL A 224 15.97 -20.19 -19.69
C VAL A 224 16.61 -21.53 -20.02
N GLN A 225 15.98 -22.34 -20.88
CA GLN A 225 16.53 -23.64 -21.27
C GLN A 225 17.86 -23.50 -22.02
N ASN A 226 17.99 -22.52 -22.90
CA ASN A 226 19.23 -22.25 -23.62
C ASN A 226 20.39 -21.88 -22.67
N ASP A 227 20.08 -21.09 -21.63
CA ASP A 227 21.09 -20.66 -20.66
C ASP A 227 21.50 -21.78 -19.71
N LEU A 228 20.60 -22.73 -19.39
CA LEU A 228 20.94 -23.95 -18.65
C LEU A 228 21.89 -24.85 -19.42
N GLU A 229 21.63 -25.05 -20.71
CA GLU A 229 22.50 -25.80 -21.62
C GLU A 229 23.89 -25.15 -21.71
N ALA A 230 23.94 -23.83 -21.89
CA ALA A 230 25.21 -23.08 -21.90
C ALA A 230 25.95 -23.15 -20.55
N LEU A 231 25.23 -23.20 -19.43
CA LEU A 231 25.81 -23.41 -18.11
C LEU A 231 26.36 -24.83 -17.94
N CYS A 232 25.67 -25.84 -18.47
CA CYS A 232 26.17 -27.22 -18.49
C CYS A 232 27.46 -27.32 -19.32
N ASP A 233 27.48 -26.73 -20.52
CA ASP A 233 28.68 -26.64 -21.36
C ASP A 233 29.85 -25.97 -20.64
N GLN A 234 29.57 -24.89 -19.89
CA GLN A 234 30.59 -24.22 -19.08
C GLN A 234 31.15 -25.16 -18.00
N ARG A 235 30.29 -25.90 -17.29
CA ARG A 235 30.69 -26.86 -16.24
C ARG A 235 31.51 -28.03 -16.81
N VAL A 236 31.27 -28.43 -18.06
CA VAL A 236 32.10 -29.43 -18.77
C VAL A 236 33.47 -28.83 -19.05
N LEU A 237 33.55 -27.65 -19.66
CA LEU A 237 34.81 -26.99 -20.00
C LEU A 237 35.68 -26.68 -18.78
N GLU A 238 35.08 -26.38 -17.63
CA GLU A 238 35.77 -26.19 -16.37
C GLU A 238 36.46 -27.47 -15.86
N ARG A 239 35.98 -28.65 -16.26
CA ARG A 239 36.55 -29.97 -15.90
C ARG A 239 37.50 -30.55 -16.95
N LEU A 240 37.46 -30.06 -18.19
CA LEU A 240 38.35 -30.48 -19.27
C LEU A 240 39.61 -29.59 -19.32
N GLU A 241 40.73 -30.12 -19.78
CA GLU A 241 42.00 -29.39 -19.99
C GLU A 241 42.61 -29.69 -21.36
N GLY A 242 43.47 -28.79 -21.87
CA GLY A 242 44.25 -29.05 -23.09
C GLY A 242 43.43 -29.35 -24.36
N GLU A 243 43.78 -30.42 -25.07
CA GLU A 243 43.11 -30.88 -26.30
C GLU A 243 41.68 -31.36 -26.05
N ASP A 244 41.35 -31.89 -24.86
CA ASP A 244 39.99 -32.35 -24.56
C ASP A 244 38.95 -31.23 -24.64
N ARG A 245 39.33 -29.98 -24.32
CA ARG A 245 38.46 -28.80 -24.51
C ARG A 245 38.19 -28.52 -25.99
N ARG A 246 39.19 -28.70 -26.86
CA ARG A 246 39.06 -28.47 -28.31
C ARG A 246 38.20 -29.54 -28.94
N ASP A 247 38.39 -30.79 -28.53
CA ASP A 247 37.60 -31.93 -28.97
C ASP A 247 36.14 -31.79 -28.56
N TYR A 248 35.85 -31.34 -27.33
CA TYR A 248 34.48 -31.01 -26.93
C TYR A 248 33.86 -29.93 -27.81
N GLY A 249 34.62 -28.88 -28.16
CA GLY A 249 34.18 -27.85 -29.10
C GLY A 249 33.86 -28.41 -30.48
N ARG A 250 34.67 -29.35 -31.01
CA ARG A 250 34.42 -30.04 -32.28
C ARG A 250 33.14 -30.89 -32.23
N ILE A 251 32.92 -31.59 -31.13
CA ILE A 251 31.71 -32.40 -30.89
C ILE A 251 30.45 -31.53 -30.89
N LEU A 252 30.47 -30.36 -30.25
CA LEU A 252 29.36 -29.40 -30.29
C LEU A 252 29.14 -28.82 -31.69
N LEU A 253 30.21 -28.56 -32.45
CA LEU A 253 30.14 -28.12 -33.85
C LEU A 253 29.51 -29.20 -34.75
N SER A 254 29.89 -30.47 -34.61
CA SER A 254 29.31 -31.56 -35.40
C SER A 254 27.84 -31.81 -35.07
N MET A 255 27.43 -31.58 -33.82
CA MET A 255 26.01 -31.63 -33.44
C MET A 255 25.18 -30.48 -34.04
N ALA A 256 25.80 -29.35 -34.41
CA ALA A 256 25.11 -28.20 -35.00
C ALA A 256 24.57 -28.46 -36.42
N ASP A 257 25.21 -29.39 -37.13
CA ASP A 257 24.89 -29.73 -38.52
C ASP A 257 23.78 -30.80 -38.64
N GLU A 258 23.46 -31.51 -37.54
CA GLU A 258 22.42 -32.53 -37.51
C GLU A 258 21.07 -31.97 -36.96
N LYS A 259 19.96 -32.22 -37.67
CA LYS A 259 18.61 -31.79 -37.26
C LYS A 259 18.16 -32.51 -35.98
N TYR A 260 18.38 -31.88 -34.83
CA TYR A 260 17.98 -32.41 -33.51
C TYR A 260 16.46 -32.51 -33.30
N ALA A 261 16.00 -33.63 -32.76
CA ALA A 261 14.59 -33.91 -32.45
C ALA A 261 14.19 -33.42 -31.05
N ARG A 262 12.94 -32.95 -30.93
CA ARG A 262 12.35 -32.39 -29.70
C ARG A 262 11.70 -33.51 -28.86
N ALA A 263 12.03 -33.61 -27.57
CA ALA A 263 11.34 -34.50 -26.62
C ALA A 263 10.98 -33.75 -25.31
N PRO A 264 9.76 -33.89 -24.77
CA PRO A 264 9.38 -33.25 -23.51
C PRO A 264 10.09 -33.88 -22.30
N GLY A 265 10.62 -33.06 -21.40
CA GLY A 265 11.28 -33.53 -20.17
C GLY A 265 12.75 -33.94 -20.33
N THR A 266 13.40 -33.52 -21.43
CA THR A 266 14.85 -33.61 -21.66
C THR A 266 15.47 -32.20 -21.61
N SER A 267 16.78 -32.10 -21.40
CA SER A 267 17.52 -30.83 -21.40
C SER A 267 17.41 -30.06 -22.74
N SER A 268 17.36 -30.76 -23.87
CA SER A 268 17.38 -30.20 -25.24
C SER A 268 16.01 -29.74 -25.83
N MET A 269 15.15 -29.08 -25.06
CA MET A 269 13.79 -28.70 -25.51
C MET A 269 13.71 -27.48 -26.47
N ALA A 270 14.77 -26.68 -26.67
CA ALA A 270 14.72 -25.41 -27.39
C ALA A 270 15.52 -25.38 -28.72
N ASN A 271 14.85 -25.00 -29.82
CA ASN A 271 15.35 -24.65 -31.17
C ASN A 271 16.81 -25.03 -31.58
N GLY A 272 17.07 -26.33 -31.81
CA GLY A 272 18.40 -26.93 -32.06
C GLY A 272 19.45 -26.12 -32.84
N GLY A 273 19.22 -25.76 -34.11
CA GLY A 273 20.31 -25.22 -34.97
C GLY A 273 20.80 -23.80 -34.61
N GLN A 274 19.91 -22.89 -34.21
CA GLN A 274 20.34 -21.56 -33.74
C GLN A 274 20.87 -21.59 -32.30
N ASN A 275 20.42 -22.57 -31.52
CA ASN A 275 20.82 -22.74 -30.13
C ASN A 275 22.27 -23.20 -30.02
N ILE A 276 22.69 -24.14 -30.88
CA ILE A 276 24.07 -24.63 -30.91
C ILE A 276 25.04 -23.53 -31.38
N LYS A 277 24.67 -22.67 -32.35
CA LYS A 277 25.47 -21.48 -32.70
C LYS A 277 25.64 -20.50 -31.53
N ARG A 278 24.61 -20.32 -30.71
CA ARG A 278 24.69 -19.49 -29.49
C ARG A 278 25.56 -20.12 -28.41
N ARG A 279 25.48 -21.44 -28.20
CA ARG A 279 26.34 -22.22 -27.29
C ARG A 279 27.81 -22.13 -27.70
N ILE A 280 28.12 -22.28 -28.99
CA ILE A 280 29.48 -22.11 -29.53
C ILE A 280 29.98 -20.68 -29.32
N ALA A 281 29.13 -19.66 -29.51
CA ALA A 281 29.51 -18.26 -29.27
C ALA A 281 29.77 -17.96 -27.78
N SER A 282 29.03 -18.56 -26.84
CA SER A 282 29.31 -18.44 -25.40
C SER A 282 30.60 -19.15 -24.99
N ILE A 283 30.91 -20.29 -25.62
CA ILE A 283 32.14 -21.05 -25.39
C ILE A 283 33.37 -20.36 -25.99
N ALA A 284 33.26 -19.77 -27.19
CA ALA A 284 34.35 -19.03 -27.82
C ALA A 284 34.76 -17.78 -27.01
N ARG A 285 33.84 -17.26 -26.18
CA ARG A 285 34.08 -16.15 -25.25
C ARG A 285 34.64 -16.58 -23.89
N PHE A 286 35.03 -17.84 -23.73
CA PHE A 286 35.62 -18.40 -22.50
C PHE A 286 37.07 -17.93 -22.26
N LYS A 287 37.32 -16.62 -22.29
CA LYS A 287 38.57 -16.00 -21.85
C LYS A 287 38.27 -14.80 -20.93
N ARG A 288 38.65 -14.95 -19.66
CA ARG A 288 38.75 -13.96 -18.57
C ARG A 288 37.71 -12.84 -18.59
N TYR A 289 36.57 -13.08 -17.95
CA TYR A 289 35.77 -11.96 -17.40
C TYR A 289 36.61 -11.26 -16.32
N PRO A 290 36.88 -9.94 -16.44
CA PRO A 290 37.63 -9.21 -15.42
C PRO A 290 36.83 -9.18 -14.11
N ALA A 291 37.49 -9.47 -12.99
CA ALA A 291 36.86 -9.62 -11.67
C ALA A 291 35.98 -8.43 -11.24
N GLY A 292 36.27 -7.22 -11.73
CA GLY A 292 35.50 -6.00 -11.44
C GLY A 292 34.16 -5.86 -12.17
N MET A 293 33.93 -6.55 -13.30
CA MET A 293 32.64 -6.47 -14.02
C MET A 293 31.54 -7.33 -13.39
N ALA A 294 31.89 -8.33 -12.59
CA ALA A 294 30.93 -9.10 -11.80
C ALA A 294 30.17 -8.22 -10.80
N LEU A 295 30.85 -7.23 -10.21
CA LEU A 295 30.26 -6.27 -9.30
C LEU A 295 29.25 -5.36 -10.02
N ALA A 296 29.57 -4.88 -11.23
CA ALA A 296 28.65 -4.07 -12.03
C ALA A 296 27.38 -4.83 -12.44
N SER A 297 27.49 -6.12 -12.80
CA SER A 297 26.32 -6.97 -13.06
C SER A 297 25.50 -7.26 -11.79
N VAL A 298 26.15 -7.38 -10.63
CA VAL A 298 25.46 -7.52 -9.34
C VAL A 298 24.71 -6.24 -8.99
N CYS A 299 25.33 -5.06 -9.14
CA CYS A 299 24.66 -3.79 -8.86
C CYS A 299 23.45 -3.57 -9.78
N VAL A 300 23.55 -3.89 -11.08
CA VAL A 300 22.42 -3.79 -12.01
C VAL A 300 21.32 -4.81 -11.68
N ALA A 301 21.70 -6.06 -11.35
CA ALA A 301 20.76 -7.06 -10.91
C ALA A 301 20.06 -6.68 -9.59
N VAL A 302 20.77 -6.05 -8.64
CA VAL A 302 20.23 -5.56 -7.36
C VAL A 302 19.31 -4.35 -7.59
N ILE A 303 19.71 -3.38 -8.42
CA ILE A 303 18.87 -2.20 -8.77
C ILE A 303 17.56 -2.63 -9.44
N LEU A 304 17.53 -3.76 -10.15
CA LEU A 304 16.32 -4.27 -10.80
C LEU A 304 15.56 -5.29 -9.94
N ALA A 305 16.27 -6.09 -9.15
CA ALA A 305 15.69 -7.00 -8.17
C ALA A 305 15.01 -6.25 -7.01
N LEU A 306 15.49 -5.06 -6.63
CA LEU A 306 14.88 -4.25 -5.57
C LEU A 306 13.45 -3.83 -5.93
N PRO A 307 13.15 -3.19 -7.07
CA PRO A 307 11.77 -2.90 -7.49
C PRO A 307 10.94 -4.17 -7.68
N LEU A 308 11.55 -5.26 -8.19
CA LEU A 308 10.90 -6.58 -8.31
C LEU A 308 10.50 -7.18 -6.95
N ALA A 309 11.29 -7.00 -5.90
CA ALA A 309 11.10 -7.61 -4.58
C ALA A 309 10.44 -6.69 -3.54
N LEU A 310 10.81 -5.41 -3.54
CA LEU A 310 10.28 -4.36 -2.66
C LEU A 310 9.02 -3.73 -3.23
N GLY A 311 8.81 -3.77 -4.55
CA GLY A 311 7.70 -3.15 -5.25
C GLY A 311 7.75 -1.63 -5.27
N THR A 312 7.20 -1.05 -6.33
CA THR A 312 6.80 0.37 -6.31
C THR A 312 5.41 0.51 -5.73
N THR A 313 5.16 1.59 -4.99
CA THR A 313 3.83 1.94 -4.48
C THR A 313 3.09 2.77 -5.52
N GLN A 314 1.78 2.52 -5.61
CA GLN A 314 0.88 3.32 -6.42
C GLN A 314 0.77 4.73 -5.85
N THR A 315 0.73 5.70 -6.76
CA THR A 315 0.28 7.07 -6.49
C THR A 315 -1.07 7.28 -7.17
N LEU A 316 -1.87 8.16 -6.61
CA LEU A 316 -3.17 8.50 -7.17
C LEU A 316 -3.01 9.07 -8.59
N ALA A 317 -3.63 8.40 -9.56
CA ALA A 317 -3.59 8.79 -10.96
C ALA A 317 -4.72 9.78 -11.23
N LYS A 318 -4.37 10.98 -11.71
CA LYS A 318 -5.25 12.05 -12.21
C LYS A 318 -6.63 12.09 -11.51
N ALA A 319 -6.68 12.72 -10.34
CA ALA A 319 -7.91 12.88 -9.56
C ALA A 319 -8.67 14.19 -9.81
N ASP A 320 -8.06 15.13 -10.53
CA ASP A 320 -8.61 16.45 -10.82
C ASP A 320 -8.55 16.72 -12.33
N GLY A 321 -9.45 17.59 -12.80
CA GLY A 321 -9.51 18.03 -14.19
C GLY A 321 -9.89 16.91 -15.16
N LEU A 322 -10.77 16.00 -14.74
CA LEU A 322 -11.39 15.00 -15.60
C LEU A 322 -12.49 15.67 -16.43
N GLY A 323 -12.33 15.69 -17.76
CA GLY A 323 -13.38 16.22 -18.62
C GLY A 323 -14.67 15.41 -18.50
N HIS A 324 -15.82 16.04 -18.70
CA HIS A 324 -17.14 15.41 -18.64
C HIS A 324 -17.36 14.29 -19.69
N SER A 325 -16.47 14.16 -20.68
CA SER A 325 -16.49 13.09 -21.68
C SER A 325 -15.34 12.08 -21.54
N ASP A 326 -14.47 12.24 -20.54
CA ASP A 326 -13.24 11.46 -20.38
C ASP A 326 -13.49 10.17 -19.57
N GLN A 327 -14.40 9.32 -20.04
CA GLN A 327 -14.79 8.09 -19.32
C GLN A 327 -13.59 7.18 -18.96
N GLU A 328 -12.60 7.06 -19.87
CA GLU A 328 -11.40 6.25 -19.60
C GLU A 328 -10.56 6.82 -18.45
N ALA A 329 -10.40 8.15 -18.40
CA ALA A 329 -9.65 8.81 -17.34
C ALA A 329 -10.40 8.69 -16.01
N PHE A 330 -11.73 8.81 -16.03
CA PHE A 330 -12.58 8.59 -14.86
C PHE A 330 -12.47 7.17 -14.29
N LEU A 331 -12.62 6.15 -15.13
CA LEU A 331 -12.48 4.75 -14.70
C LEU A 331 -11.07 4.47 -14.16
N THR A 332 -10.05 5.11 -14.74
CA THR A 332 -8.66 5.02 -14.26
C THR A 332 -8.47 5.71 -12.92
N ALA A 333 -9.07 6.89 -12.71
CA ALA A 333 -9.04 7.60 -11.44
C ALA A 333 -9.72 6.78 -10.32
N MET A 334 -10.89 6.20 -10.62
CA MET A 334 -11.60 5.30 -9.71
C MET A 334 -10.79 4.05 -9.37
N ALA A 335 -10.19 3.39 -10.38
CA ALA A 335 -9.31 2.24 -10.16
C ALA A 335 -8.09 2.63 -9.31
N SER A 336 -7.50 3.81 -9.56
CA SER A 336 -6.39 4.31 -8.78
C SER A 336 -6.75 4.61 -7.33
N ALA A 337 -7.93 5.15 -7.06
CA ALA A 337 -8.43 5.37 -5.70
C ALA A 337 -8.59 4.05 -4.92
N ARG A 338 -9.05 2.98 -5.58
CA ARG A 338 -9.11 1.63 -4.99
C ARG A 338 -7.76 1.01 -4.71
N LEU A 339 -6.75 1.33 -5.52
CA LEU A 339 -5.39 0.82 -5.35
C LEU A 339 -4.56 1.66 -4.36
N THR A 340 -4.93 2.92 -4.13
CA THR A 340 -4.17 3.90 -3.32
C THR A 340 -4.90 4.24 -2.01
N ARG A 341 -5.47 3.23 -1.37
CA ARG A 341 -6.28 3.36 -0.16
C ARG A 341 -5.52 3.97 1.01
N CYS A 342 -6.27 4.64 1.89
CA CYS A 342 -5.72 5.21 3.10
C CYS A 342 -5.18 4.13 4.04
N THR A 343 -3.94 4.28 4.50
CA THR A 343 -3.26 3.29 5.35
C THR A 343 -3.30 3.65 6.83
N THR A 344 -3.80 4.84 7.16
CA THR A 344 -3.87 5.42 8.50
C THR A 344 -5.24 6.11 8.71
N PRO A 345 -5.70 6.28 9.96
CA PRO A 345 -6.91 7.03 10.25
C PRO A 345 -6.78 8.51 9.84
N ALA A 346 -5.62 9.12 10.13
CA ALA A 346 -5.30 10.50 9.72
C ALA A 346 -5.38 10.68 8.20
N GLY A 347 -4.78 9.78 7.42
CA GLY A 347 -4.84 9.83 5.96
C GLY A 347 -6.26 9.59 5.40
N ALA A 348 -7.11 8.85 6.12
CA ALA A 348 -8.51 8.65 5.73
C ALA A 348 -9.36 9.89 6.00
N LEU A 349 -9.19 10.53 7.17
CA LEU A 349 -9.84 11.79 7.52
C LEU A 349 -9.36 12.93 6.62
N ASP A 350 -8.07 12.95 6.26
CA ASP A 350 -7.51 13.91 5.31
C ASP A 350 -8.12 13.78 3.92
N ALA A 351 -8.19 12.56 3.39
CA ALA A 351 -8.84 12.29 2.11
C ALA A 351 -10.33 12.67 2.14
N TYR A 352 -11.03 12.40 3.24
CA TYR A 352 -12.43 12.80 3.41
C TYR A 352 -12.59 14.31 3.46
N GLY A 353 -11.78 15.01 4.27
CA GLY A 353 -11.81 16.46 4.38
C GLY A 353 -11.60 17.14 3.03
N LYS A 354 -10.60 16.68 2.26
CA LYS A 354 -10.31 17.22 0.92
C LYS A 354 -11.38 16.87 -0.10
N ALA A 355 -11.99 15.68 0.00
CA ALA A 355 -13.15 15.33 -0.82
C ALA A 355 -14.32 16.29 -0.62
N VAL A 356 -14.58 16.71 0.63
CA VAL A 356 -15.62 17.68 0.95
C VAL A 356 -15.25 19.09 0.48
N LEU A 357 -14.00 19.52 0.72
CA LEU A 357 -13.52 20.85 0.32
C LEU A 357 -13.58 21.08 -1.20
N ASP A 358 -13.23 20.06 -1.98
CA ASP A 358 -13.12 20.14 -3.43
C ASP A 358 -14.33 19.55 -4.17
N TYR A 359 -15.33 19.04 -3.42
CA TYR A 359 -16.47 18.31 -3.99
C TYR A 359 -16.04 17.16 -4.92
N ASN A 360 -15.00 16.42 -4.50
CA ASN A 360 -14.30 15.46 -5.33
C ASN A 360 -14.60 14.00 -4.90
N GLY A 361 -15.32 13.28 -5.74
CA GLY A 361 -15.73 11.90 -5.52
C GLY A 361 -14.60 10.88 -5.67
N ILE A 362 -13.54 11.21 -6.42
CA ILE A 362 -12.33 10.38 -6.48
C ILE A 362 -11.60 10.42 -5.14
N TYR A 363 -11.52 11.59 -4.50
CA TYR A 363 -10.99 11.71 -3.13
C TYR A 363 -11.88 10.99 -2.12
N ARG A 364 -13.20 11.07 -2.27
CA ARG A 364 -14.14 10.29 -1.46
C ARG A 364 -13.90 8.79 -1.61
N ALA A 365 -13.63 8.30 -2.82
CA ALA A 365 -13.39 6.88 -3.09
C ALA A 365 -12.13 6.31 -2.40
N LEU A 366 -11.13 7.14 -2.06
CA LEU A 366 -9.93 6.73 -1.30
C LEU A 366 -10.29 6.21 0.10
N CYS A 367 -11.31 6.83 0.72
CA CYS A 367 -11.73 6.57 2.10
C CYS A 367 -13.14 5.99 2.21
N ALA A 368 -13.87 5.74 1.12
CA ALA A 368 -15.19 5.10 1.16
C ALA A 368 -15.09 3.56 1.23
N PRO A 369 -16.00 2.85 1.92
CA PRO A 369 -16.14 1.40 1.74
C PRO A 369 -16.27 1.00 0.26
N LEU A 370 -15.67 -0.12 -0.16
CA LEU A 370 -15.71 -0.56 -1.56
C LEU A 370 -17.14 -0.77 -2.08
N GLU A 371 -18.05 -1.19 -1.20
CA GLU A 371 -19.47 -1.38 -1.48
C GLU A 371 -20.17 -0.07 -1.91
N GLN A 372 -19.64 1.10 -1.53
CA GLN A 372 -20.18 2.41 -1.91
C GLN A 372 -19.62 2.91 -3.25
N HIS A 373 -18.58 2.28 -3.80
CA HIS A 373 -17.93 2.75 -5.03
C HIS A 373 -18.86 2.76 -6.26
N PRO A 374 -19.74 1.76 -6.47
CA PRO A 374 -20.70 1.80 -7.58
C PRO A 374 -21.66 3.00 -7.47
N ALA A 375 -22.14 3.31 -6.25
CA ALA A 375 -23.04 4.43 -6.01
C ALA A 375 -22.35 5.78 -6.25
N LEU A 376 -21.12 5.94 -5.72
CA LEU A 376 -20.31 7.14 -5.96
C LEU A 376 -20.01 7.33 -7.44
N ALA A 377 -19.69 6.25 -8.16
CA ALA A 377 -19.44 6.31 -9.58
C ALA A 377 -20.68 6.73 -10.37
N ALA A 378 -21.84 6.14 -10.06
CA ALA A 378 -23.09 6.48 -10.71
C ALA A 378 -23.48 7.95 -10.47
N GLU A 379 -23.23 8.49 -9.27
CA GLU A 379 -23.44 9.90 -8.95
C GLU A 379 -22.55 10.82 -9.81
N MET A 380 -21.24 10.53 -9.87
CA MET A 380 -20.28 11.29 -10.69
C MET A 380 -20.59 11.21 -12.19
N GLU A 381 -21.01 10.05 -12.69
CA GLU A 381 -21.45 9.88 -14.08
C GLU A 381 -22.75 10.63 -14.37
N ALA A 382 -23.69 10.66 -13.43
CA ALA A 382 -24.92 11.44 -13.56
C ALA A 382 -24.64 12.95 -13.57
N ALA A 383 -23.69 13.42 -12.76
CA ALA A 383 -23.24 14.82 -12.78
C ALA A 383 -22.61 15.18 -14.13
N ALA A 384 -21.78 14.30 -14.69
CA ALA A 384 -21.10 14.55 -15.97
C ALA A 384 -22.02 14.46 -17.20
N SER A 385 -23.00 13.57 -17.17
CA SER A 385 -24.01 13.41 -18.23
C SER A 385 -25.21 14.36 -18.08
N GLY A 386 -25.31 15.06 -16.95
CA GLY A 386 -26.36 16.03 -16.66
C GLY A 386 -26.32 17.29 -17.56
N PRO A 387 -27.33 18.16 -17.45
CA PRO A 387 -27.48 19.34 -18.32
C PRO A 387 -26.35 20.36 -18.17
N ASP A 388 -25.74 20.43 -16.98
CA ASP A 388 -24.63 21.34 -16.69
C ASP A 388 -23.26 20.77 -17.12
N HIS A 389 -23.21 19.52 -17.55
CA HIS A 389 -22.00 18.82 -18.01
C HIS A 389 -20.82 18.96 -17.03
N TRP A 390 -21.04 18.62 -15.76
CA TRP A 390 -20.00 18.67 -14.74
C TRP A 390 -18.86 17.70 -15.05
N VAL A 391 -17.73 17.90 -14.37
CA VAL A 391 -16.59 16.99 -14.47
C VAL A 391 -16.87 15.66 -13.76
N HIS A 392 -16.22 14.59 -14.22
CA HIS A 392 -16.38 13.24 -13.66
C HIS A 392 -15.89 13.11 -12.20
N GLU A 393 -15.20 14.10 -11.64
CA GLU A 393 -14.85 14.10 -10.22
C GLU A 393 -15.94 14.68 -9.31
N ARG A 394 -17.01 15.28 -9.83
CA ARG A 394 -17.99 16.02 -9.01
C ARG A 394 -18.82 15.08 -8.12
N TRP A 395 -18.70 15.28 -6.81
CA TRP A 395 -19.48 14.59 -5.77
C TRP A 395 -20.20 15.61 -4.88
N GLU A 396 -21.49 15.39 -4.63
CA GLU A 396 -22.30 16.25 -3.76
C GLU A 396 -22.22 15.75 -2.32
N SER A 397 -21.34 16.39 -1.54
CA SER A 397 -21.10 16.05 -0.13
C SER A 397 -22.26 16.40 0.80
N GLY A 398 -23.22 17.21 0.35
CA GLY A 398 -24.28 17.78 1.20
C GLY A 398 -23.82 18.97 2.04
N LEU A 399 -22.65 19.54 1.74
CA LEU A 399 -22.13 20.72 2.44
C LEU A 399 -23.07 21.93 2.26
N PRO A 400 -23.49 22.61 3.34
CA PRO A 400 -24.54 23.62 3.28
C PRO A 400 -23.99 25.02 2.97
N GLY A 401 -23.03 25.11 2.06
CA GLY A 401 -22.34 26.33 1.68
C GLY A 401 -21.02 26.07 0.93
N TYR A 402 -20.35 27.15 0.51
CA TYR A 402 -19.02 27.06 -0.10
C TYR A 402 -17.93 27.05 0.97
N PRO A 403 -17.04 26.05 0.99
CA PRO A 403 -15.97 25.97 1.98
C PRO A 403 -14.88 27.00 1.71
N ASN A 404 -14.22 27.46 2.78
CA ASN A 404 -12.99 28.23 2.66
C ASN A 404 -11.81 27.25 2.51
N VAL A 405 -11.44 26.98 1.25
CA VAL A 405 -10.36 26.04 0.90
C VAL A 405 -9.01 26.44 1.51
N GLN A 406 -8.73 27.74 1.68
CA GLN A 406 -7.49 28.21 2.32
C GLN A 406 -7.45 27.92 3.82
N ALA A 407 -8.60 27.97 4.50
CA ALA A 407 -8.70 27.62 5.91
C ALA A 407 -8.67 26.10 6.15
N GLY A 408 -8.93 25.29 5.11
CA GLY A 408 -8.86 23.84 5.17
C GLY A 408 -9.99 23.21 5.99
N TYR A 409 -9.65 22.16 6.74
CA TYR A 409 -10.56 21.46 7.64
C TYR A 409 -9.90 21.24 9.01
N TYR A 410 -10.70 20.99 10.04
CA TYR A 410 -10.22 20.66 11.39
C TYR A 410 -10.83 19.33 11.86
N ILE A 411 -10.05 18.54 12.60
CA ILE A 411 -10.45 17.24 13.15
C ILE A 411 -10.58 17.38 14.66
N TYR A 412 -11.80 17.54 15.14
CA TYR A 412 -12.11 17.69 16.55
C TYR A 412 -12.45 16.35 17.20
N ASN A 413 -12.12 16.21 18.48
CA ASN A 413 -12.60 15.18 19.39
C ASN A 413 -12.45 13.75 18.84
N LEU A 414 -11.23 13.41 18.41
CA LEU A 414 -10.91 12.05 17.99
C LEU A 414 -11.07 11.12 19.20
N THR A 415 -12.04 10.21 19.15
CA THR A 415 -12.49 9.40 20.28
C THR A 415 -12.54 7.92 19.87
N PRO A 416 -12.03 6.98 20.68
CA PRO A 416 -12.17 5.55 20.39
C PRO A 416 -13.63 5.10 20.36
N ALA A 417 -14.03 4.37 19.31
CA ALA A 417 -15.39 3.88 19.06
C ALA A 417 -15.50 2.34 19.04
N GLY A 418 -14.58 1.64 19.73
CA GLY A 418 -14.52 0.18 19.82
C GLY A 418 -14.00 -0.52 18.55
N LYS A 419 -13.49 -1.76 18.70
CA LYS A 419 -12.89 -2.57 17.60
C LYS A 419 -11.81 -1.84 16.77
N GLY A 420 -11.09 -0.89 17.37
CA GLY A 420 -10.06 -0.09 16.68
C GLY A 420 -10.63 0.97 15.72
N ALA A 421 -11.92 1.29 15.82
CA ALA A 421 -12.54 2.44 15.15
C ALA A 421 -12.42 3.69 16.02
N TYR A 422 -12.54 4.85 15.38
CA TYR A 422 -12.65 6.16 16.03
C TYR A 422 -13.86 6.93 15.51
N THR A 423 -14.33 7.87 16.29
CA THR A 423 -15.23 8.95 15.89
C THR A 423 -14.47 10.27 15.92
N ALA A 424 -14.77 11.15 14.97
CA ALA A 424 -14.21 12.49 14.92
C ALA A 424 -15.26 13.48 14.43
N LEU A 425 -15.20 14.72 14.90
CA LEU A 425 -15.98 15.82 14.37
C LEU A 425 -15.16 16.54 13.30
N MET A 426 -15.60 16.43 12.04
CA MET A 426 -15.01 17.19 10.95
C MET A 426 -15.63 18.59 10.93
N VAL A 427 -14.79 19.63 10.91
CA VAL A 427 -15.21 21.03 10.92
C VAL A 427 -14.65 21.74 9.69
N PHE A 428 -15.54 22.40 8.94
CA PHE A 428 -15.23 23.07 7.68
C PHE A 428 -15.63 24.54 7.77
N PRO A 429 -14.68 25.48 7.84
CA PRO A 429 -14.94 26.90 7.66
C PRO A 429 -15.63 27.16 6.32
N LEU A 430 -16.68 27.97 6.32
CA LEU A 430 -17.44 28.33 5.13
C LEU A 430 -17.13 29.77 4.73
N GLN A 431 -16.82 29.99 3.46
CA GLN A 431 -16.72 31.32 2.86
C GLN A 431 -18.11 31.91 2.59
N ARG A 432 -19.08 31.05 2.26
CA ARG A 432 -20.47 31.45 2.02
C ARG A 432 -21.41 30.35 2.49
N VAL A 433 -22.51 30.73 3.12
CA VAL A 433 -23.54 29.80 3.61
C VAL A 433 -24.78 29.90 2.73
N TYR A 434 -25.41 28.77 2.40
CA TYR A 434 -26.67 28.79 1.66
C TYR A 434 -27.82 29.25 2.54
N GLY A 435 -28.68 30.11 2.01
CA GLY A 435 -29.87 30.60 2.71
C GLY A 435 -29.61 31.68 3.78
N VAL A 436 -28.37 32.14 3.93
CA VAL A 436 -28.00 33.22 4.85
C VAL A 436 -27.52 34.42 4.02
N GLU A 437 -28.18 35.57 4.15
CA GLU A 437 -27.83 36.81 3.43
C GLU A 437 -26.67 37.57 4.09
N ASP A 438 -26.35 37.27 5.36
CA ASP A 438 -25.25 37.89 6.09
C ASP A 438 -23.91 37.49 5.46
N ALA A 439 -23.41 38.38 4.61
CA ALA A 439 -22.05 38.33 4.10
C ALA A 439 -21.09 38.47 5.29
N TYR A 440 -20.12 37.55 5.36
CA TYR A 440 -18.92 37.68 6.19
C TYR A 440 -18.45 39.15 6.21
N SER A 441 -18.37 39.75 7.41
CA SER A 441 -17.77 41.06 7.61
C SER A 441 -16.40 40.84 8.25
N GLU A 442 -15.35 41.46 7.70
CA GLU A 442 -14.00 41.46 8.29
C GLU A 442 -13.97 42.05 9.72
N GLU A 443 -15.06 42.71 10.15
CA GLU A 443 -15.23 43.26 11.51
C GLU A 443 -15.90 42.28 12.49
N SER A 444 -16.37 41.12 12.02
CA SER A 444 -17.06 40.12 12.85
C SER A 444 -16.08 39.13 13.50
N ASN A 445 -16.12 39.02 14.82
CA ASN A 445 -15.32 38.05 15.60
C ASN A 445 -15.84 36.59 15.49
N TRP A 446 -16.50 36.22 14.40
CA TRP A 446 -17.14 34.92 14.24
C TRP A 446 -17.05 34.42 12.81
N LEU A 447 -17.09 33.10 12.62
CA LEU A 447 -17.07 32.46 11.31
C LEU A 447 -18.13 31.35 11.24
N TRP A 448 -18.74 31.19 10.07
CA TRP A 448 -19.68 30.09 9.83
C TRP A 448 -18.92 28.81 9.51
N THR A 449 -19.23 27.74 10.22
CA THR A 449 -18.67 26.41 9.98
C THR A 449 -19.78 25.43 9.63
N ALA A 450 -19.44 24.44 8.80
CA ALA A 450 -20.20 23.20 8.69
C ALA A 450 -19.49 22.12 9.50
N VAL A 451 -20.24 21.39 10.31
CA VAL A 451 -19.71 20.32 11.16
C VAL A 451 -20.44 19.02 10.90
N GLN A 452 -19.70 17.92 10.96
CA GLN A 452 -20.24 16.58 10.78
C GLN A 452 -19.43 15.56 11.57
N THR A 453 -20.12 14.76 12.37
CA THR A 453 -19.50 13.61 13.02
C THR A 453 -19.29 12.49 11.99
N VAL A 454 -18.07 11.97 11.95
CA VAL A 454 -17.70 10.85 11.08
C VAL A 454 -17.15 9.71 11.91
N ARG A 455 -17.37 8.49 11.43
CA ARG A 455 -16.75 7.29 11.95
C ARG A 455 -15.62 6.88 11.03
N VAL A 456 -14.45 6.58 11.59
CA VAL A 456 -13.27 6.10 10.87
C VAL A 456 -12.81 4.74 11.40
N TRP A 457 -12.59 3.76 10.53
CA TRP A 457 -12.20 2.41 10.95
C TRP A 457 -11.36 1.68 9.90
N ALA A 458 -10.65 0.65 10.33
CA ALA A 458 -9.88 -0.22 9.43
C ALA A 458 -10.79 -1.26 8.75
N SER A 459 -10.77 -1.29 7.42
CA SER A 459 -11.33 -2.38 6.60
C SER A 459 -10.21 -3.27 6.06
N GLU A 460 -10.54 -4.41 5.44
CA GLU A 460 -9.53 -5.26 4.77
C GLU A 460 -8.73 -4.54 3.68
N ALA A 461 -9.33 -3.51 3.04
CA ALA A 461 -8.72 -2.77 1.95
C ALA A 461 -7.97 -1.51 2.40
N GLY A 462 -8.13 -1.08 3.65
CA GLY A 462 -7.56 0.16 4.19
C GLY A 462 -8.53 0.88 5.13
N TRP A 463 -8.14 2.04 5.62
CA TRP A 463 -8.97 2.87 6.49
C TRP A 463 -10.09 3.54 5.70
N VAL A 464 -11.27 3.57 6.29
CA VAL A 464 -12.48 4.14 5.71
C VAL A 464 -13.13 5.15 6.63
N VAL A 465 -13.82 6.12 6.05
CA VAL A 465 -14.60 7.16 6.72
C VAL A 465 -16.04 7.09 6.23
N GLU A 466 -16.98 7.12 7.16
CA GLU A 466 -18.42 7.21 6.90
C GLU A 466 -19.05 8.31 7.76
N PRO A 467 -19.85 9.20 7.16
CA PRO A 467 -20.65 10.17 7.90
C PRO A 467 -21.62 9.47 8.86
N ALA A 468 -21.66 9.90 10.12
CA ALA A 468 -22.64 9.40 11.09
C ALA A 468 -23.95 10.20 11.07
N GLU A 469 -23.94 11.39 10.47
CA GLU A 469 -25.02 12.37 10.46
C GLU A 469 -24.87 13.34 9.28
N ASP A 470 -25.90 14.13 9.01
CA ASP A 470 -25.84 15.23 8.03
C ASP A 470 -25.06 16.43 8.59
N PHE A 471 -24.60 17.30 7.69
CA PHE A 471 -23.91 18.53 8.07
C PHE A 471 -24.82 19.47 8.88
N ARG A 472 -24.25 20.05 9.93
CA ARG A 472 -24.88 21.10 10.74
C ARG A 472 -24.10 22.39 10.62
N GLN A 473 -24.80 23.52 10.54
CA GLN A 473 -24.17 24.83 10.52
C GLN A 473 -23.96 25.31 11.96
N VAL A 474 -22.74 25.76 12.28
CA VAL A 474 -22.38 26.29 13.60
C VAL A 474 -21.65 27.61 13.43
N LYS A 475 -21.99 28.58 14.27
CA LYS A 475 -21.35 29.89 14.30
C LYS A 475 -20.26 29.87 15.38
N CYS A 476 -19.00 29.75 14.96
CA CYS A 476 -17.84 29.69 15.85
C CYS A 476 -17.26 31.08 16.09
N GLN A 477 -16.59 31.29 17.22
CA GLN A 477 -15.89 32.53 17.53
C GLN A 477 -14.45 32.47 16.99
N SER A 478 -14.03 33.53 16.30
CA SER A 478 -12.66 33.64 15.78
C SER A 478 -11.77 34.25 16.85
N ILE A 479 -11.10 33.43 17.67
CA ILE A 479 -10.09 33.93 18.63
C ILE A 479 -8.74 34.07 17.90
N GLY A 480 -8.61 35.09 17.05
CA GLY A 480 -7.32 35.44 16.44
C GLY A 480 -7.40 36.37 15.23
N ARG A 481 -6.86 37.60 15.38
CA ARG A 481 -6.51 38.46 14.25
C ARG A 481 -5.15 38.01 13.70
N GLY A 482 -5.14 36.99 12.84
CA GLY A 482 -3.92 36.51 12.20
C GLY A 482 -4.11 35.14 11.56
N HIS A 483 -3.37 34.89 10.47
CA HIS A 483 -3.48 33.70 9.61
C HIS A 483 -3.12 32.37 10.30
N GLU A 484 -2.79 32.36 11.59
CA GLU A 484 -2.24 31.18 12.30
C GLU A 484 -2.95 30.81 13.63
N ASP A 485 -3.93 31.59 14.12
CA ASP A 485 -4.59 31.36 15.42
C ASP A 485 -6.12 31.20 15.26
N GLY A 486 -6.55 30.14 14.58
CA GLY A 486 -7.98 29.81 14.35
C GLY A 486 -8.51 28.69 15.25
N LEU A 487 -9.47 27.91 14.75
CA LEU A 487 -10.09 26.69 15.35
C LEU A 487 -9.10 25.57 15.74
N THR A 488 -7.81 25.86 15.85
CA THR A 488 -6.78 24.92 16.29
C THR A 488 -6.75 24.73 17.81
N TRP A 489 -7.32 25.67 18.57
CA TRP A 489 -7.31 25.70 20.03
C TRP A 489 -8.64 25.33 20.69
N GLY A 490 -9.63 24.92 19.90
CA GLY A 490 -10.99 24.68 20.40
C GLY A 490 -11.93 25.87 20.15
N ASP A 491 -13.22 25.64 20.33
CA ASP A 491 -14.28 26.65 20.27
C ASP A 491 -15.50 26.19 21.07
N GLU A 492 -16.07 27.08 21.90
CA GLU A 492 -17.19 26.74 22.79
C GLU A 492 -18.48 26.38 22.07
N ALA A 493 -18.69 26.92 20.86
CA ALA A 493 -19.84 26.62 20.02
C ALA A 493 -19.79 25.18 19.48
N LEU A 494 -18.61 24.57 19.44
CA LEU A 494 -18.43 23.18 19.05
C LEU A 494 -18.66 22.24 20.24
N PRO A 495 -19.14 21.00 19.99
CA PRO A 495 -19.33 20.04 21.06
C PRO A 495 -17.98 19.69 21.71
N PRO A 496 -17.92 19.50 23.03
CA PRO A 496 -16.72 19.04 23.72
C PRO A 496 -16.52 17.53 23.53
N ALA A 497 -15.28 17.06 23.67
CA ALA A 497 -14.98 15.63 23.77
C ALA A 497 -15.47 15.07 25.11
N VAL A 498 -15.18 15.80 26.20
CA VAL A 498 -15.57 15.45 27.58
C VAL A 498 -15.99 16.73 28.31
N VAL A 499 -16.98 16.59 29.19
CA VAL A 499 -17.39 17.65 30.11
C VAL A 499 -17.17 17.15 31.52
N TYR A 500 -16.35 17.87 32.29
CA TYR A 500 -16.16 17.61 33.71
C TYR A 500 -17.00 18.58 34.53
N THR A 501 -17.66 18.06 35.57
CA THR A 501 -18.57 18.86 36.38
C THR A 501 -18.34 18.65 37.88
N ALA A 502 -18.58 19.70 38.65
CA ALA A 502 -18.73 19.66 40.11
C ALA A 502 -19.75 20.73 40.52
N GLU A 503 -20.34 20.56 41.69
CA GLU A 503 -21.25 21.55 42.28
C GLU A 503 -20.81 21.82 43.72
N THR A 504 -20.92 23.08 44.14
CA THR A 504 -20.80 23.54 45.52
C THR A 504 -22.13 24.14 45.97
N GLU A 505 -22.21 24.64 47.20
CA GLU A 505 -23.40 25.35 47.68
C GLU A 505 -23.72 26.60 46.84
N LEU A 506 -22.70 27.28 46.30
CA LEU A 506 -22.85 28.57 45.60
C LEU A 506 -22.59 28.49 44.09
N TYR A 507 -21.99 27.40 43.59
CA TYR A 507 -21.54 27.33 42.20
C TYR A 507 -21.81 25.99 41.54
N ARG A 508 -22.26 26.03 40.28
CA ARG A 508 -22.13 24.92 39.33
C ARG A 508 -20.90 25.16 38.47
N LEU A 509 -20.00 24.19 38.43
CA LEU A 509 -18.70 24.30 37.78
C LEU A 509 -18.65 23.29 36.62
N GLU A 510 -18.36 23.80 35.41
CA GLU A 510 -18.26 23.01 34.19
C GLU A 510 -16.91 23.28 33.52
N LEU A 511 -16.20 22.21 33.15
CA LEU A 511 -14.99 22.27 32.33
C LEU A 511 -15.24 21.47 31.04
N ARG A 512 -15.19 22.15 29.91
CA ARG A 512 -15.33 21.59 28.57
C ARG A 512 -13.95 21.31 28.00
N TYR A 513 -13.69 20.05 27.66
CA TYR A 513 -12.42 19.59 27.12
C TYR A 513 -12.59 19.23 25.65
N GLN A 514 -11.76 19.80 24.80
CA GLN A 514 -11.73 19.56 23.35
C GLN A 514 -10.33 19.13 22.92
N THR A 515 -10.27 18.32 21.86
CA THR A 515 -9.00 18.00 21.20
C THR A 515 -9.10 18.33 19.73
N VAL A 516 -8.00 18.81 19.16
CA VAL A 516 -7.87 19.09 17.73
C VAL A 516 -6.65 18.34 17.21
N HIS A 517 -6.85 17.43 16.27
CA HIS A 517 -5.79 16.69 15.61
C HIS A 517 -5.53 17.29 14.23
N MET A 518 -4.24 17.38 13.86
CA MET A 518 -3.83 18.04 12.63
C MET A 518 -3.02 17.09 11.75
N VAL A 519 -3.18 17.27 10.44
CA VAL A 519 -2.35 16.67 9.39
C VAL A 519 -1.55 17.78 8.74
N ASP A 520 -0.25 17.58 8.55
CA ASP A 520 0.60 18.56 7.89
C ASP A 520 0.17 18.76 6.44
N ASN A 521 -0.55 19.87 6.20
CA ASN A 521 -1.08 20.30 4.92
C ASN A 521 -0.53 21.66 4.49
N ALA A 522 0.49 22.18 5.17
CA ALA A 522 1.10 23.45 4.81
C ALA A 522 2.05 23.26 3.62
N THR A 523 1.82 23.98 2.53
CA THR A 523 2.76 24.06 1.41
C THR A 523 3.53 25.38 1.45
N LYS A 524 4.83 25.30 1.15
CA LYS A 524 5.71 26.46 0.98
C LYS A 524 5.96 26.65 -0.50
N THR A 525 5.61 27.81 -1.05
CA THR A 525 6.08 28.21 -2.38
C THR A 525 7.52 28.71 -2.26
N GLU A 526 8.47 27.93 -2.78
CA GLU A 526 9.83 28.42 -3.10
C GLU A 526 9.80 29.25 -4.39
N ASP A 527 9.00 30.31 -4.44
CA ASP A 527 9.06 31.22 -5.57
C ASP A 527 10.26 32.17 -5.38
N SER A 528 11.15 32.23 -6.36
CA SER A 528 12.48 32.88 -6.31
C SER A 528 12.47 34.41 -6.11
N MET A 529 11.32 34.99 -5.74
CA MET A 529 11.14 36.43 -5.48
C MET A 529 10.63 36.75 -4.06
N SER A 530 10.54 35.79 -3.12
CA SER A 530 9.93 36.00 -1.78
C SER A 530 10.75 36.84 -0.78
N TRP A 531 11.86 37.47 -1.20
CA TRP A 531 12.74 38.26 -0.31
C TRP A 531 12.02 39.44 0.38
N PHE A 532 10.92 39.95 -0.19
CA PHE A 532 10.19 41.11 0.35
C PHE A 532 8.93 40.78 1.16
N SER A 533 8.37 39.57 1.04
CA SER A 533 7.03 39.26 1.57
C SER A 533 6.96 38.03 2.49
N GLY A 534 8.08 37.35 2.73
CA GLY A 534 8.10 36.08 3.48
C GLY A 534 7.41 34.95 2.71
N PRO A 535 7.52 33.69 3.20
CA PRO A 535 6.84 32.57 2.58
C PRO A 535 5.32 32.69 2.77
N ALA A 536 4.57 32.64 1.67
CA ALA A 536 3.12 32.42 1.74
C ALA A 536 2.86 30.93 2.00
N PHE A 537 2.01 30.64 2.99
CA PHE A 537 1.56 29.29 3.31
C PHE A 537 0.19 29.05 2.67
N PHE A 538 0.05 27.96 1.93
CA PHE A 538 -1.22 27.54 1.33
C PHE A 538 -1.59 26.13 1.81
N PHE A 539 -2.90 25.90 1.97
CA PHE A 539 -3.44 24.59 2.27
C PHE A 539 -3.31 23.65 1.06
N ASP A 540 -2.62 22.53 1.24
CA ASP A 540 -2.53 21.46 0.24
C ASP A 540 -3.87 20.77 0.07
N THR A 541 -4.53 20.93 -1.08
CA THR A 541 -5.81 20.27 -1.38
C THR A 541 -5.65 18.82 -1.81
N LYS A 542 -4.43 18.33 -2.07
CA LYS A 542 -4.22 16.96 -2.54
C LYS A 542 -4.21 15.98 -1.38
N PRO A 543 -5.00 14.89 -1.44
CA PRO A 543 -5.08 13.93 -0.34
C PRO A 543 -3.76 13.23 -0.11
N LYS A 544 -3.50 12.92 1.17
CA LYS A 544 -2.30 12.20 1.62
C LYS A 544 -2.74 10.88 2.29
N PRO A 545 -3.03 9.80 1.53
CA PRO A 545 -3.57 8.55 2.07
C PRO A 545 -2.70 7.87 3.14
N ARG A 546 -1.41 8.22 3.18
CA ARG A 546 -0.42 7.67 4.12
C ARG A 546 -0.02 8.67 5.22
N ALA A 547 -0.68 9.82 5.30
CA ALA A 547 -0.38 10.82 6.31
C ALA A 547 -0.66 10.30 7.72
N VAL A 548 0.12 10.75 8.67
CA VAL A 548 -0.09 10.56 10.10
C VAL A 548 -0.49 11.91 10.70
N PHE A 549 -1.06 11.90 11.90
CA PHE A 549 -1.25 13.14 12.64
C PHE A 549 0.12 13.74 12.93
N SER A 550 0.31 15.01 12.60
CA SER A 550 1.56 15.74 12.82
C SER A 550 1.60 16.37 14.21
N GLU A 551 0.43 16.74 14.72
CA GLU A 551 0.27 17.44 15.99
C GLU A 551 -1.15 17.20 16.51
N ALA A 552 -1.30 17.21 17.83
CA ALA A 552 -2.59 17.25 18.51
C ALA A 552 -2.55 18.33 19.59
N ARG A 553 -3.64 19.08 19.73
CA ARG A 553 -3.81 20.15 20.71
C ARG A 553 -5.02 19.86 21.59
N GLN A 554 -5.00 20.35 22.82
CA GLN A 554 -6.16 20.41 23.68
C GLN A 554 -6.61 21.85 23.89
N GLY A 555 -7.91 22.02 24.05
CA GLY A 555 -8.58 23.27 24.40
C GLY A 555 -9.49 23.04 25.60
N ASP A 556 -9.38 23.90 26.59
CA ASP A 556 -10.09 23.83 27.87
C ASP A 556 -10.90 25.11 28.07
N SER A 557 -12.21 25.00 28.29
CA SER A 557 -13.06 26.13 28.69
C SER A 557 -13.78 25.81 30.00
N PHE A 558 -13.47 26.59 31.03
CA PHE A 558 -14.05 26.50 32.37
C PHE A 558 -15.06 27.61 32.60
N THR A 559 -16.26 27.21 33.03
CA THR A 559 -17.33 28.13 33.41
C THR A 559 -17.84 27.78 34.80
N GLY A 560 -17.94 28.79 35.66
CA GLY A 560 -18.63 28.71 36.95
C GLY A 560 -19.91 29.55 36.93
N THR A 561 -21.06 28.90 37.07
CA THR A 561 -22.36 29.56 37.18
C THR A 561 -22.74 29.69 38.66
N PHE A 562 -22.99 30.92 39.10
CA PHE A 562 -23.43 31.18 40.47
C PHE A 562 -24.88 30.70 40.68
N LEU A 563 -25.13 30.03 41.81
CA LEU A 563 -26.42 29.42 42.17
C LEU A 563 -27.09 30.11 43.36
N GLY A 564 -26.38 30.97 44.08
CA GLY A 564 -26.87 31.66 45.27
C GLY A 564 -27.83 32.81 44.98
N SER A 565 -28.34 33.42 46.05
CA SER A 565 -29.16 34.62 46.04
C SER A 565 -28.35 35.89 45.77
N GLU A 566 -29.01 37.00 45.41
CA GLU A 566 -28.36 38.30 45.24
C GLU A 566 -27.67 38.81 46.53
N GLU A 567 -28.19 38.45 47.69
CA GLU A 567 -27.60 38.80 49.00
C GLU A 567 -26.28 38.06 49.21
N GLU A 568 -26.25 36.76 48.90
CA GLU A 568 -25.03 35.96 48.92
C GLU A 568 -24.01 36.47 47.90
N LEU A 569 -24.44 36.84 46.69
CA LEU A 569 -23.57 37.44 45.68
C LEU A 569 -22.95 38.76 46.17
N GLY A 570 -23.74 39.62 46.81
CA GLY A 570 -23.28 40.89 47.38
C GLY A 570 -22.29 40.73 48.54
N SER A 571 -22.29 39.56 49.20
CA SER A 571 -21.34 39.23 50.27
C SER A 571 -19.97 38.77 49.76
N ILE A 572 -19.83 38.49 48.46
CA ILE A 572 -18.59 38.00 47.86
C ILE A 572 -17.68 39.18 47.51
N HIS A 573 -16.52 39.24 48.16
CA HIS A 573 -15.50 40.28 47.96
C HIS A 573 -14.28 39.77 47.18
N THR A 574 -14.00 38.47 47.22
CA THR A 574 -12.93 37.84 46.44
C THR A 574 -13.29 36.39 46.13
N VAL A 575 -13.12 35.97 44.88
CA VAL A 575 -13.18 34.56 44.46
C VAL A 575 -11.90 34.20 43.75
N ARG A 576 -11.28 33.07 44.11
CA ARG A 576 -10.11 32.51 43.42
C ARG A 576 -10.38 31.07 43.07
N TRP A 577 -9.92 30.64 41.90
CA TRP A 577 -10.00 29.24 41.50
C TRP A 577 -8.69 28.79 40.86
N SER A 578 -8.35 27.52 41.03
CA SER A 578 -7.22 26.89 40.36
C SER A 578 -7.52 25.42 40.09
N ALA A 579 -7.29 24.98 38.86
CA ALA A 579 -7.53 23.61 38.44
C ALA A 579 -6.31 23.00 37.75
N ALA A 580 -6.12 21.71 37.91
CA ALA A 580 -5.13 20.94 37.17
C ALA A 580 -5.64 19.52 36.83
N PRO A 581 -5.25 18.96 35.67
CA PRO A 581 -5.62 17.60 35.30
C PRO A 581 -4.99 16.59 36.26
N MET A 582 -5.75 15.56 36.61
CA MET A 582 -5.26 14.45 37.44
C MET A 582 -4.79 13.31 36.56
N ASP A 583 -3.65 12.69 36.92
CA ASP A 583 -3.22 11.45 36.28
C ASP A 583 -4.11 10.26 36.69
N ALA A 584 -3.98 9.13 35.99
CA ALA A 584 -4.74 7.91 36.28
C ALA A 584 -4.44 7.30 37.67
N ALA A 585 -3.37 7.73 38.33
CA ALA A 585 -2.98 7.30 39.68
C ALA A 585 -3.45 8.28 40.78
N GLY A 586 -4.08 9.40 40.42
CA GLY A 586 -4.54 10.44 41.33
C GLY A 586 -3.46 11.39 41.83
N HIS A 587 -2.24 11.38 41.25
CA HIS A 587 -1.24 12.38 41.56
C HIS A 587 -1.63 13.73 40.94
N HIS A 588 -1.30 14.79 41.67
CA HIS A 588 -1.66 16.16 41.33
C HIS A 588 -0.40 17.02 41.27
N PRO A 589 -0.23 17.86 40.25
CA PRO A 589 0.78 18.92 40.27
C PRO A 589 0.39 20.02 41.27
N ASP A 590 1.36 20.84 41.68
CA ASP A 590 1.10 22.04 42.48
C ASP A 590 0.19 23.00 41.70
N LEU A 591 -0.86 23.48 42.37
CA LEU A 591 -1.80 24.43 41.78
C LEU A 591 -1.13 25.82 41.65
N GLY A 592 -1.20 26.39 40.46
CA GLY A 592 -0.84 27.80 40.25
C GLY A 592 -1.89 28.68 40.88
N TYR A 593 -1.50 29.64 41.71
CA TYR A 593 -2.45 30.59 42.29
C TYR A 593 -2.33 31.95 41.62
N ALA A 594 -3.45 32.48 41.14
CA ALA A 594 -3.53 33.85 40.62
C ALA A 594 -3.11 34.86 41.71
N ALA A 595 -2.45 35.96 41.34
CA ALA A 595 -2.23 37.07 42.26
C ALA A 595 -3.58 37.66 42.75
N LEU A 596 -3.58 38.34 43.89
CA LEU A 596 -4.77 39.09 44.32
C LEU A 596 -5.04 40.23 43.33
N GLY A 597 -6.31 40.40 42.94
CA GLY A 597 -6.74 41.27 41.83
C GLY A 597 -7.33 40.48 40.66
N ASN A 598 -8.12 41.16 39.83
CA ASN A 598 -8.74 40.57 38.63
C ASN A 598 -7.66 40.06 37.67
N SER A 599 -7.39 38.76 37.70
CA SER A 599 -6.28 38.13 37.00
C SER A 599 -6.56 36.65 36.73
N GLY A 600 -5.87 36.07 35.75
CA GLY A 600 -5.96 34.65 35.43
C GLY A 600 -4.79 34.20 34.58
N GLY A 601 -4.66 32.90 34.40
CA GLY A 601 -3.61 32.30 33.57
C GLY A 601 -3.80 30.80 33.39
N SER A 602 -3.02 30.25 32.48
CA SER A 602 -2.94 28.81 32.21
C SER A 602 -1.49 28.38 32.06
N SER A 603 -1.25 27.08 32.13
CA SER A 603 0.04 26.45 31.87
C SER A 603 -0.04 25.49 30.67
N SER A 604 1.12 25.11 30.14
CA SER A 604 1.23 24.08 29.10
C SER A 604 0.87 22.68 29.59
N SER A 605 0.68 22.48 30.90
CA SER A 605 0.27 21.19 31.49
C SER A 605 -1.25 21.05 31.61
N GLY A 606 -2.03 21.95 31.00
CA GLY A 606 -3.49 21.98 31.11
C GLY A 606 -4.01 22.51 32.45
N ALA A 607 -3.15 23.10 33.29
CA ALA A 607 -3.60 23.76 34.52
C ALA A 607 -4.04 25.20 34.23
N PHE A 608 -5.03 25.70 34.97
CA PHE A 608 -5.53 27.06 34.85
C PHE A 608 -5.95 27.64 36.20
N TRP A 609 -5.92 28.97 36.32
CA TRP A 609 -6.27 29.67 37.54
C TRP A 609 -6.84 31.06 37.27
N GLY A 610 -7.62 31.57 38.22
CA GLY A 610 -8.19 32.90 38.15
C GLY A 610 -8.52 33.49 39.51
N CYS A 611 -8.72 34.80 39.52
CA CYS A 611 -9.11 35.60 40.67
C CYS A 611 -10.04 36.72 40.20
N LYS A 612 -11.15 36.90 40.92
CA LYS A 612 -12.14 37.96 40.71
C LYS A 612 -12.33 38.74 42.02
N GLN A 613 -12.25 40.06 41.94
CA GLN A 613 -12.49 41.00 43.03
C GLN A 613 -13.59 42.00 42.59
N PRO A 614 -14.86 41.76 42.97
CA PRO A 614 -15.99 42.51 42.45
C PRO A 614 -15.99 44.00 42.84
N GLY A 615 -15.44 44.33 44.02
CA GLY A 615 -15.44 45.69 44.57
C GLY A 615 -14.63 46.75 43.79
N GLY A 616 -13.98 46.37 42.68
CA GLY A 616 -13.22 47.26 41.80
C GLY A 616 -13.72 47.31 40.36
N LEU A 617 -14.92 46.83 40.06
CA LEU A 617 -15.48 46.79 38.71
C LEU A 617 -16.40 47.99 38.44
N GLU A 618 -16.37 48.51 37.20
CA GLU A 618 -17.29 49.58 36.76
C GLU A 618 -18.73 49.06 36.53
N GLU A 619 -18.88 47.76 36.28
CA GLU A 619 -20.17 47.09 36.07
C GLU A 619 -20.44 46.03 37.16
N PRO A 620 -21.71 45.83 37.56
CA PRO A 620 -22.08 44.79 38.53
C PRO A 620 -21.74 43.40 37.98
N TRP A 621 -21.03 42.62 38.80
CA TRP A 621 -20.67 41.24 38.47
C TRP A 621 -21.81 40.30 38.81
N ASP A 622 -22.17 39.43 37.87
CA ASP A 622 -23.26 38.45 37.93
C ASP A 622 -22.88 37.13 38.63
N GLY A 623 -21.69 37.08 39.23
CA GLY A 623 -21.17 35.87 39.87
C GLY A 623 -20.45 34.92 38.92
N SER A 624 -20.41 35.17 37.61
CA SER A 624 -19.80 34.27 36.62
C SER A 624 -18.28 34.11 36.80
N LEU A 625 -17.80 32.88 36.68
CA LEU A 625 -16.37 32.53 36.61
C LEU A 625 -16.04 32.03 35.21
N PHE A 626 -14.92 32.47 34.66
CA PHE A 626 -14.46 32.05 33.34
C PHE A 626 -12.96 31.82 33.33
N SER A 627 -12.51 30.73 32.74
CA SER A 627 -11.11 30.51 32.40
C SER A 627 -10.99 29.68 31.14
N GLY A 628 -10.00 30.00 30.32
CA GLY A 628 -9.67 29.23 29.12
C GLY A 628 -8.20 28.85 29.13
N GLY A 629 -7.90 27.73 28.50
CA GLY A 629 -6.53 27.25 28.33
C GLY A 629 -6.40 26.44 27.05
N GLY A 630 -5.17 26.34 26.57
CA GLY A 630 -4.83 25.44 25.48
C GLY A 630 -3.37 25.03 25.62
N SER A 631 -3.09 23.78 25.30
CA SER A 631 -1.72 23.27 25.22
C SER A 631 -1.58 22.28 24.07
N GLY A 632 -0.35 22.11 23.58
CA GLY A 632 -0.03 20.94 22.77
C GLY A 632 -0.17 19.69 23.64
N LEU A 633 -0.71 18.61 23.07
CA LEU A 633 -0.73 17.32 23.75
C LEU A 633 0.67 16.71 23.70
N ASP A 634 1.26 16.48 24.86
CA ASP A 634 2.54 15.77 24.98
C ASP A 634 2.34 14.29 24.62
N GLY A 635 3.15 13.76 23.70
CA GLY A 635 3.09 12.36 23.27
C GLY A 635 3.10 12.18 21.74
N ASP A 636 2.92 10.94 21.28
CA ASP A 636 2.71 10.67 19.85
C ASP A 636 1.23 10.96 19.50
N PRO A 637 0.93 11.94 18.62
CA PRO A 637 -0.44 12.29 18.25
C PRO A 637 -1.20 11.18 17.49
N ASN A 638 -0.54 10.05 17.20
CA ASN A 638 -1.12 8.88 16.57
C ASN A 638 -1.50 7.77 17.56
N GLU A 639 -1.17 7.93 18.83
CA GLU A 639 -1.67 7.07 19.89
C GLU A 639 -3.16 7.35 20.18
N ALA A 640 -3.82 6.38 20.82
CA ALA A 640 -5.23 6.56 21.18
C ALA A 640 -5.36 7.76 22.13
N PRO A 641 -6.26 8.73 21.85
CA PRO A 641 -6.41 9.90 22.71
C PRO A 641 -6.79 9.49 24.13
N VAL A 642 -6.01 9.95 25.11
CA VAL A 642 -6.26 9.74 26.54
C VAL A 642 -6.72 11.06 27.13
N TYR A 643 -7.89 11.05 27.75
CA TYR A 643 -8.42 12.23 28.45
C TYR A 643 -8.09 12.16 29.94
N PRO A 644 -7.94 13.32 30.60
CA PRO A 644 -7.78 13.35 32.05
C PRO A 644 -8.91 12.57 32.76
N ALA A 645 -8.58 11.77 33.77
CA ALA A 645 -9.61 11.02 34.49
C ALA A 645 -10.54 11.94 35.30
N ALA A 646 -9.99 13.05 35.79
CA ALA A 646 -10.68 14.11 36.52
C ALA A 646 -9.78 15.36 36.55
N TYR A 647 -10.34 16.47 37.04
CA TYR A 647 -9.56 17.66 37.39
C TYR A 647 -9.69 17.93 38.89
N ARG A 648 -8.56 18.23 39.54
CA ARG A 648 -8.59 18.78 40.90
C ARG A 648 -8.80 20.27 40.79
N LEU A 649 -9.78 20.80 41.52
CA LEU A 649 -10.09 22.22 41.57
C LEU A 649 -10.02 22.71 43.02
N GLU A 650 -9.38 23.84 43.26
CA GLU A 650 -9.52 24.57 44.51
C GLU A 650 -10.28 25.86 44.24
N LEU A 651 -11.35 26.09 44.99
CA LEU A 651 -12.19 27.28 44.93
C LEU A 651 -12.12 27.98 46.28
N SER A 652 -11.72 29.25 46.29
CA SER A 652 -11.61 30.06 47.49
C SER A 652 -12.54 31.28 47.40
N ILE A 653 -13.49 31.39 48.32
CA ILE A 653 -14.44 32.50 48.41
C ILE A 653 -14.15 33.25 49.72
N ASN A 654 -13.87 34.55 49.63
CA ASN A 654 -13.53 35.41 50.78
C ASN A 654 -12.38 34.86 51.67
N GLY A 655 -11.51 34.00 51.13
CA GLY A 655 -10.40 33.38 51.84
C GLY A 655 -10.69 31.99 52.43
N GLU A 656 -11.94 31.53 52.38
CA GLU A 656 -12.30 30.15 52.71
C GLU A 656 -12.15 29.27 51.48
N THR A 657 -11.29 28.24 51.55
CA THR A 657 -10.96 27.38 50.41
C THR A 657 -11.61 26.02 50.54
N GLU A 658 -12.29 25.59 49.48
CA GLU A 658 -12.82 24.26 49.28
C GLU A 658 -12.06 23.55 48.14
N THR A 659 -11.75 22.27 48.32
CA THR A 659 -11.13 21.43 47.29
C THR A 659 -12.16 20.47 46.72
N LEU A 660 -12.26 20.46 45.39
CA LEU A 660 -13.26 19.73 44.62
C LEU A 660 -12.57 18.84 43.58
N THR A 661 -13.30 17.83 43.11
CA THR A 661 -12.89 17.00 41.98
C THR A 661 -13.94 17.11 40.90
N LEU A 662 -13.57 17.72 39.77
CA LEU A 662 -14.40 17.76 38.57
C LEU A 662 -14.32 16.37 37.92
N THR A 663 -15.45 15.67 37.91
CA THR A 663 -15.55 14.32 37.33
C THR A 663 -16.25 14.36 35.99
N PRO A 664 -15.91 13.45 35.05
CA PRO A 664 -16.56 13.40 33.75
C PRO A 664 -18.06 13.12 33.95
N ARG A 665 -18.90 13.94 33.33
CA ARG A 665 -20.35 13.79 33.37
C ARG A 665 -20.74 12.43 32.78
N GLU A 666 -21.55 11.64 33.50
CA GLU A 666 -22.00 10.32 33.05
C GLU A 666 -22.58 10.40 31.61
N GLY A 667 -21.91 9.73 30.66
CA GLY A 667 -22.25 9.74 29.23
C GLY A 667 -21.25 10.46 28.31
N GLY A 668 -20.23 11.15 28.85
CA GLY A 668 -19.02 11.53 28.11
C GLY A 668 -18.06 10.35 28.03
N ALA A 669 -17.36 10.17 26.91
CA ALA A 669 -16.38 9.08 26.77
C ALA A 669 -15.29 9.22 27.85
N ALA A 670 -15.27 8.31 28.82
CA ALA A 670 -14.21 8.14 29.81
C ALA A 670 -13.32 6.96 29.44
#